data_AF-A0A966F3V3-F1
#
_entry.id   AF-A0A966F3V3-F1
#
_cell.length_a   1.000
_cell.length_b   1.000
_cell.length_c   1.000
_cell.angle_alpha   90.00
_cell.angle_beta   90.00
_cell.angle_gamma   90.00
#
_symmetry.space_group_name_H-M   'P 1'
#
loop_
_entity.id
_entity.type
_entity.pdbx_description
1 polymer ?
#
loop_
_entity_poly.entity_id
_entity_poly.type
_entity_poly.pdbx_seq_one_letter_code
_entity_poly.pdbx_strand_id
1 'polypeptide(L)'
;MQISLDYYRILGIPIQAESNLIEQAYQDRILQLPHKGYSDYAITSRNNLLNQAYGVLINDQSRLDYESSFFSSSIKTETEEVIEDLSPLEETSDLEYLDDNEVVQNTIINIEIEPNLFIGALIILLDLGEYELILTLTEPYLKDKSNLNDLMEKEEELTLISQDLVLTVVLAYLELARERWQEQEYESASDALIQSYNLLFEEDLFPSLRKEIKQDLGKLQPYQILELVTRENSHVSVRQKAVTLLKNMFNARGGIESQKIDESGLDIDGFLRFIQQIRVYLTAEEQQLLFEEEAQRPSPAAGYLAAYAGIARGFTQRRPEFIIRAKNSLISLTIHQDVYLEQSICALLLGQTAEAEFSLSQSREKKVIGYIQEMSQGSPDLLPGLCVYTEKWLQTEVFPQFKNLSGENPSLQEYFADDKVQSYLETITKPLSSVSQEDELLSSPELELPYHKAIESHQSYSFSQFNALKDQTDYEDQVFNDISAQTSNLVLEQETEIIEEENEKMSLFVEEEENEDLIGFDDFMSTNMEVPQNSSDNSSPVVITKNPSSKVKTNSEDKSLLIILSILGLSFLIFIGFIGSRLLSKEQGNRLEISISEPVIELLPDDQETVNDSLMSTLDKTMALEIINQWLNAKGEATGPNYNINELNKILKEPQLSFWIRVSRDLRNKNAYKRYEHKVIIQSAQINPQDLTQGIIIAKITEKSQYYRNGELIPSLSYQDNLLVTYELVKEGDQWFIKNGTSKVIN
;
A
#
# COMPACT_ATOMS: atom_id res chain seq x y z
N MET A 1 26.11 -27.06 -30.89
CA MET A 1 26.36 -25.85 -30.05
C MET A 1 26.31 -26.26 -28.59
N GLN A 2 27.08 -25.62 -27.70
CA GLN A 2 27.11 -25.97 -26.27
C GLN A 2 26.22 -25.07 -25.42
N ILE A 3 25.48 -25.65 -24.48
CA ILE A 3 24.68 -24.95 -23.46
C ILE A 3 24.84 -25.68 -22.12
N SER A 4 24.91 -24.92 -21.02
CA SER A 4 24.98 -25.41 -19.63
C SER A 4 23.67 -26.07 -19.19
N LEU A 5 23.43 -27.26 -19.71
CA LEU A 5 22.32 -28.16 -19.44
C LEU A 5 22.85 -29.59 -19.41
N ASP A 6 22.13 -30.47 -18.74
CA ASP A 6 22.34 -31.90 -18.75
C ASP A 6 20.98 -32.64 -18.87
N TYR A 7 21.01 -33.93 -19.17
CA TYR A 7 19.77 -34.69 -19.41
C TYR A 7 18.92 -34.90 -18.15
N TYR A 8 19.51 -34.84 -16.94
CA TYR A 8 18.78 -34.91 -15.68
C TYR A 8 18.05 -33.59 -15.39
N ARG A 9 18.72 -32.45 -15.58
CA ARG A 9 18.08 -31.11 -15.51
C ARG A 9 17.00 -30.91 -16.58
N ILE A 10 17.20 -31.43 -17.80
CA ILE A 10 16.17 -31.38 -18.86
C ILE A 10 14.87 -32.10 -18.44
N LEU A 11 14.95 -33.18 -17.66
CA LEU A 11 13.77 -33.87 -17.10
C LEU A 11 13.35 -33.35 -15.70
N GLY A 12 14.16 -32.52 -15.03
CA GLY A 12 13.88 -31.96 -13.71
C GLY A 12 14.07 -32.96 -12.56
N ILE A 13 15.08 -33.82 -12.65
CA ILE A 13 15.34 -34.93 -11.70
C ILE A 13 16.81 -34.94 -11.23
N PRO A 14 17.13 -35.54 -10.08
CA PRO A 14 18.51 -35.75 -9.65
C PRO A 14 19.21 -36.86 -10.44
N ILE A 15 20.55 -36.81 -10.50
CA ILE A 15 21.42 -37.78 -11.21
C ILE A 15 21.19 -39.22 -10.71
N GLN A 16 20.88 -39.38 -9.42
CA GLN A 16 20.65 -40.67 -8.75
C GLN A 16 19.22 -41.24 -8.99
N ALA A 17 18.41 -40.63 -9.87
CA ALA A 17 17.03 -41.06 -10.11
C ALA A 17 16.92 -42.50 -10.63
N GLU A 18 16.00 -43.28 -10.07
CA GLU A 18 15.61 -44.61 -10.58
C GLU A 18 14.80 -44.49 -11.89
N SER A 19 14.82 -45.55 -12.71
CA SER A 19 14.19 -45.56 -14.04
C SER A 19 12.67 -45.32 -14.04
N ASN A 20 11.99 -45.64 -12.93
CA ASN A 20 10.58 -45.34 -12.69
C ASN A 20 10.31 -43.82 -12.53
N LEU A 21 11.21 -43.09 -11.88
CA LEU A 21 11.16 -41.64 -11.68
C LEU A 21 11.54 -40.90 -12.97
N ILE A 22 12.49 -41.45 -13.74
CA ILE A 22 12.83 -40.97 -15.09
C ILE A 22 11.62 -41.06 -16.02
N GLU A 23 10.91 -42.20 -16.06
CA GLU A 23 9.68 -42.35 -16.85
C GLU A 23 8.57 -41.41 -16.37
N GLN A 24 8.33 -41.30 -15.06
CA GLN A 24 7.29 -40.41 -14.54
C GLN A 24 7.58 -38.93 -14.86
N ALA A 25 8.80 -38.44 -14.59
CA ALA A 25 9.18 -37.05 -14.81
C ALA A 25 9.13 -36.66 -16.29
N TYR A 26 9.51 -37.57 -17.20
CA TYR A 26 9.34 -37.38 -18.64
C TYR A 26 7.85 -37.22 -19.03
N GLN A 27 6.95 -38.08 -18.54
CA GLN A 27 5.52 -37.96 -18.83
C GLN A 27 4.95 -36.64 -18.27
N ASP A 28 5.31 -36.28 -17.04
CA ASP A 28 4.87 -35.03 -16.40
C ASP A 28 5.39 -33.79 -17.17
N ARG A 29 6.67 -33.77 -17.60
CA ARG A 29 7.27 -32.68 -18.42
C ARG A 29 6.69 -32.56 -19.84
N ILE A 30 6.27 -33.67 -20.45
CA ILE A 30 5.60 -33.69 -21.77
C ILE A 30 4.14 -33.19 -21.67
N LEU A 31 3.46 -33.44 -20.55
CA LEU A 31 2.12 -32.91 -20.28
C LEU A 31 2.12 -31.42 -19.90
N GLN A 32 3.22 -30.92 -19.34
CA GLN A 32 3.44 -29.49 -19.09
C GLN A 32 3.61 -28.71 -20.41
N LEU A 33 2.58 -27.95 -20.79
CA LEU A 33 2.62 -27.06 -21.95
C LEU A 33 3.39 -25.76 -21.64
N PRO A 34 4.26 -25.29 -22.55
CA PRO A 34 4.90 -23.97 -22.46
C PRO A 34 3.93 -22.78 -22.44
N HIS A 35 4.49 -21.59 -22.19
CA HIS A 35 3.76 -20.32 -22.18
C HIS A 35 2.95 -20.09 -23.47
N LYS A 36 1.76 -19.48 -23.33
CA LYS A 36 0.88 -19.18 -24.47
C LYS A 36 1.48 -18.09 -25.36
N GLY A 37 1.89 -18.47 -26.56
CA GLY A 37 2.50 -17.56 -27.55
C GLY A 37 3.57 -18.24 -28.38
N TYR A 38 4.18 -19.31 -27.84
CA TYR A 38 5.14 -20.14 -28.57
C TYR A 38 4.51 -20.82 -29.79
N SER A 39 5.29 -20.92 -30.86
CA SER A 39 4.93 -21.64 -32.08
C SER A 39 4.97 -23.17 -31.91
N ASP A 40 4.30 -23.89 -32.82
CA ASP A 40 4.39 -25.35 -32.90
C ASP A 40 5.85 -25.83 -33.12
N TYR A 41 6.70 -25.00 -33.74
CA TYR A 41 8.13 -25.28 -33.89
C TYR A 41 8.84 -25.27 -32.55
N ALA A 42 8.66 -24.22 -31.74
CA ALA A 42 9.26 -24.11 -30.41
C ALA A 42 8.81 -25.23 -29.46
N ILE A 43 7.52 -25.56 -29.47
CA ILE A 43 6.96 -26.68 -28.69
C ILE A 43 7.55 -28.02 -29.15
N THR A 44 7.68 -28.24 -30.46
CA THR A 44 8.32 -29.44 -31.02
C THR A 44 9.82 -29.50 -30.67
N SER A 45 10.52 -28.37 -30.70
CA SER A 45 11.93 -28.22 -30.33
C SER A 45 12.17 -28.63 -28.87
N ARG A 46 11.36 -28.11 -27.92
CA ARG A 46 11.37 -28.54 -26.50
C ARG A 46 11.09 -30.02 -26.34
N ASN A 47 10.04 -30.52 -26.98
CA ASN A 47 9.62 -31.92 -26.82
C ASN A 47 10.67 -32.89 -27.41
N ASN A 48 11.40 -32.50 -28.46
CA ASN A 48 12.51 -33.29 -28.98
C ASN A 48 13.68 -33.39 -27.99
N LEU A 49 14.01 -32.34 -27.24
CA LEU A 49 15.01 -32.41 -26.18
C LEU A 49 14.56 -33.29 -25.01
N LEU A 50 13.28 -33.22 -24.60
CA LEU A 50 12.71 -34.13 -23.60
C LEU A 50 12.78 -35.60 -24.07
N ASN A 51 12.47 -35.86 -25.34
CA ASN A 51 12.59 -37.19 -25.94
C ASN A 51 14.04 -37.70 -26.00
N GLN A 52 15.01 -36.82 -26.30
CA GLN A 52 16.44 -37.17 -26.30
C GLN A 52 16.94 -37.49 -24.89
N ALA A 53 16.66 -36.63 -23.91
CA ALA A 53 17.04 -36.85 -22.51
C ALA A 53 16.46 -38.16 -21.96
N TYR A 54 15.17 -38.40 -22.18
CA TYR A 54 14.52 -39.65 -21.79
C TYR A 54 15.15 -40.87 -22.50
N GLY A 55 15.38 -40.78 -23.82
CA GLY A 55 15.97 -41.86 -24.60
C GLY A 55 17.40 -42.24 -24.21
N VAL A 56 18.19 -41.29 -23.68
CA VAL A 56 19.52 -41.55 -23.11
C VAL A 56 19.40 -42.15 -21.71
N LEU A 57 18.58 -41.57 -20.83
CA LEU A 57 18.53 -41.93 -19.41
C LEU A 57 17.74 -43.22 -19.10
N ILE A 58 16.79 -43.63 -19.93
CA ILE A 58 15.97 -44.84 -19.71
C ILE A 58 16.69 -46.16 -20.06
N ASN A 59 17.81 -46.07 -20.78
CA ASN A 59 18.59 -47.24 -21.21
C ASN A 59 19.88 -47.32 -20.39
N ASP A 60 19.99 -48.34 -19.52
CA ASP A 60 21.13 -48.55 -18.62
C ASP A 60 22.49 -48.37 -19.29
N GLN A 61 22.69 -48.86 -20.52
CA GLN A 61 23.97 -48.70 -21.23
C GLN A 61 24.19 -47.25 -21.69
N SER A 62 23.19 -46.62 -22.31
CA SER A 62 23.28 -45.22 -22.77
C SER A 62 23.44 -44.25 -21.59
N ARG A 63 22.79 -44.54 -20.46
CA ARG A 63 22.93 -43.84 -19.19
C ARG A 63 24.35 -43.97 -18.63
N LEU A 64 24.88 -45.20 -18.54
CA LEU A 64 26.26 -45.42 -18.06
C LEU A 64 27.31 -44.81 -18.99
N ASP A 65 27.11 -44.88 -20.31
CA ASP A 65 28.00 -44.22 -21.29
C ASP A 65 27.96 -42.70 -21.08
N TYR A 66 26.77 -42.10 -20.91
CA TYR A 66 26.59 -40.68 -20.62
C TYR A 66 27.21 -40.26 -19.28
N GLU A 67 26.92 -40.98 -18.19
CA GLU A 67 27.51 -40.76 -16.86
C GLU A 67 29.03 -40.88 -16.89
N SER A 68 29.59 -41.86 -17.62
CA SER A 68 31.04 -41.99 -17.76
C SER A 68 31.66 -40.78 -18.46
N SER A 69 30.95 -40.18 -19.42
CA SER A 69 31.39 -38.95 -20.08
C SER A 69 31.27 -37.73 -19.15
N PHE A 70 30.15 -37.60 -18.43
CA PHE A 70 29.82 -36.57 -17.43
C PHE A 70 30.86 -36.49 -16.30
N PHE A 71 31.25 -37.63 -15.74
CA PHE A 71 32.33 -37.72 -14.74
C PHE A 71 33.74 -37.53 -15.35
N SER A 72 33.93 -37.82 -16.64
CA SER A 72 35.22 -37.56 -17.31
C SER A 72 35.43 -36.10 -17.73
N SER A 73 34.36 -35.30 -17.82
CA SER A 73 34.43 -33.86 -18.12
C SER A 73 34.67 -33.03 -16.86
N SER A 74 34.00 -33.32 -15.75
CA SER A 74 34.19 -32.65 -14.46
C SER A 74 35.66 -32.72 -13.98
N ILE A 75 36.24 -33.93 -13.97
CA ILE A 75 37.65 -34.17 -13.61
C ILE A 75 38.63 -33.39 -14.51
N LYS A 76 38.26 -33.09 -15.77
CA LYS A 76 39.13 -32.28 -16.66
C LYS A 76 39.14 -30.82 -16.26
N THR A 77 37.97 -30.23 -15.99
CA THR A 77 37.85 -28.83 -15.55
C THR A 77 38.66 -28.61 -14.27
N GLU A 78 38.53 -29.50 -13.29
CA GLU A 78 39.34 -29.47 -12.06
C GLU A 78 40.85 -29.53 -12.36
N THR A 79 41.29 -30.38 -13.28
CA THR A 79 42.72 -30.46 -13.62
C THR A 79 43.24 -29.28 -14.44
N GLU A 80 42.41 -28.59 -15.21
CA GLU A 80 42.86 -27.40 -15.97
C GLU A 80 42.95 -26.15 -15.08
N GLU A 81 42.07 -25.97 -14.09
CA GLU A 81 42.19 -24.87 -13.11
C GLU A 81 43.37 -25.06 -12.12
N VAL A 82 43.70 -26.30 -11.75
CA VAL A 82 44.78 -26.60 -10.78
C VAL A 82 46.20 -26.53 -11.39
N ILE A 83 46.35 -26.47 -12.72
CA ILE A 83 47.65 -26.57 -13.39
C ILE A 83 48.44 -25.24 -13.49
N GLU A 84 47.82 -24.06 -13.32
CA GLU A 84 48.52 -22.78 -13.55
C GLU A 84 49.38 -22.26 -12.37
N ASP A 85 49.20 -22.74 -11.13
CA ASP A 85 50.07 -22.36 -9.99
C ASP A 85 50.42 -23.51 -9.02
N LEU A 86 51.34 -24.38 -9.44
CA LEU A 86 52.05 -25.29 -8.53
C LEU A 86 53.57 -25.27 -8.75
N SER A 87 54.25 -24.48 -7.92
CA SER A 87 55.68 -24.68 -7.63
C SER A 87 55.85 -25.74 -6.51
N PRO A 88 56.92 -26.57 -6.53
CA PRO A 88 56.89 -27.85 -5.79
C PRO A 88 57.45 -27.76 -4.37
N LEU A 89 56.59 -27.87 -3.33
CA LEU A 89 57.02 -28.10 -1.95
C LEU A 89 56.15 -29.09 -1.14
N GLU A 90 56.83 -30.16 -0.73
CA GLU A 90 56.73 -30.90 0.54
C GLU A 90 55.47 -31.73 0.91
N GLU A 91 55.74 -32.82 1.63
CA GLU A 91 54.80 -33.86 2.02
C GLU A 91 54.11 -33.50 3.35
N THR A 92 52.79 -33.29 3.35
CA THR A 92 51.96 -33.39 4.57
C THR A 92 50.78 -34.30 4.33
N SER A 93 50.64 -35.32 5.19
CA SER A 93 49.69 -36.42 5.02
C SER A 93 48.53 -36.28 6.00
N ASP A 94 47.52 -35.51 5.64
CA ASP A 94 46.23 -35.48 6.35
C ASP A 94 45.10 -35.75 5.35
N LEU A 95 44.56 -36.97 5.41
CA LEU A 95 43.37 -37.38 4.66
C LEU A 95 42.13 -37.01 5.48
N GLU A 96 41.69 -35.77 5.34
CA GLU A 96 40.41 -35.34 5.88
C GLU A 96 39.28 -35.85 4.96
N TYR A 97 38.25 -36.46 5.55
CA TYR A 97 37.15 -37.06 4.81
C TYR A 97 36.20 -35.96 4.31
N LEU A 98 36.33 -35.59 3.02
CA LEU A 98 35.32 -34.82 2.32
C LEU A 98 34.02 -35.63 2.25
N ASP A 99 32.88 -34.94 2.40
CA ASP A 99 31.56 -35.53 2.22
C ASP A 99 31.20 -35.47 0.73
N ASP A 100 31.13 -36.65 0.09
CA ASP A 100 30.92 -36.80 -1.38
C ASP A 100 29.58 -36.20 -1.88
N ASN A 101 28.71 -35.70 -1.00
CA ASN A 101 27.34 -35.29 -1.34
C ASN A 101 27.15 -33.81 -1.72
N GLU A 102 27.99 -32.87 -1.25
CA GLU A 102 27.78 -31.43 -1.53
C GLU A 102 28.48 -30.93 -2.81
N VAL A 103 29.61 -31.54 -3.22
CA VAL A 103 30.45 -31.01 -4.31
C VAL A 103 29.84 -31.20 -5.71
N VAL A 104 29.00 -32.22 -5.90
CA VAL A 104 28.56 -32.69 -7.23
C VAL A 104 27.50 -31.80 -7.89
N GLN A 105 26.86 -30.87 -7.17
CA GLN A 105 25.71 -30.12 -7.71
C GLN A 105 26.07 -28.92 -8.60
N ASN A 106 27.28 -28.36 -8.49
CA ASN A 106 27.64 -27.06 -9.10
C ASN A 106 28.66 -27.13 -10.26
N THR A 107 28.96 -28.31 -10.81
CA THR A 107 29.84 -28.39 -11.98
C THR A 107 29.10 -27.93 -13.24
N ILE A 108 29.60 -26.86 -13.88
CA ILE A 108 29.05 -26.34 -15.14
C ILE A 108 29.31 -27.34 -16.26
N ILE A 109 28.29 -28.12 -16.64
CA ILE A 109 28.36 -29.17 -17.64
C ILE A 109 27.56 -28.76 -18.87
N ASN A 110 28.23 -28.75 -20.03
CA ASN A 110 27.63 -28.40 -21.30
C ASN A 110 27.28 -29.65 -22.12
N ILE A 111 25.99 -29.84 -22.45
CA ILE A 111 25.61 -30.71 -23.58
C ILE A 111 25.84 -29.99 -24.91
N GLU A 112 26.16 -30.77 -25.94
CA GLU A 112 26.00 -30.30 -27.32
C GLU A 112 24.57 -30.55 -27.80
N ILE A 113 23.88 -29.48 -28.21
CA ILE A 113 22.59 -29.54 -28.91
C ILE A 113 22.73 -29.16 -30.39
N GLU A 114 21.84 -29.71 -31.22
CA GLU A 114 21.66 -29.28 -32.61
C GLU A 114 21.03 -27.87 -32.67
N PRO A 115 21.33 -27.01 -33.68
CA PRO A 115 20.86 -25.62 -33.71
C PRO A 115 19.32 -25.46 -33.78
N ASN A 116 18.64 -26.40 -34.43
CA ASN A 116 17.17 -26.55 -34.46
C ASN A 116 16.53 -26.85 -33.08
N LEU A 117 17.33 -27.23 -32.08
CA LEU A 117 16.90 -27.48 -30.70
C LEU A 117 17.13 -26.27 -29.78
N PHE A 118 17.74 -25.18 -30.28
CA PHE A 118 18.10 -24.01 -29.47
C PHE A 118 16.92 -23.37 -28.75
N ILE A 119 15.82 -23.08 -29.46
CA ILE A 119 14.60 -22.50 -28.86
C ILE A 119 14.00 -23.45 -27.81
N GLY A 120 14.01 -24.77 -28.07
CA GLY A 120 13.60 -25.76 -27.08
C GLY A 120 14.45 -25.75 -25.81
N ALA A 121 15.77 -25.56 -25.94
CA ALA A 121 16.68 -25.46 -24.81
C ALA A 121 16.48 -24.16 -24.01
N LEU A 122 16.24 -23.03 -24.67
CA LEU A 122 15.90 -21.76 -23.98
C LEU A 122 14.60 -21.87 -23.17
N ILE A 123 13.59 -22.59 -23.68
CA ILE A 123 12.35 -22.86 -22.91
C ILE A 123 12.62 -23.78 -21.72
N ILE A 124 13.52 -24.76 -21.86
CA ILE A 124 13.92 -25.62 -20.74
C ILE A 124 14.72 -24.83 -19.68
N LEU A 125 15.57 -23.88 -20.07
CA LEU A 125 16.21 -22.94 -19.16
C LEU A 125 15.17 -22.06 -18.43
N LEU A 126 14.12 -21.62 -19.14
CA LEU A 126 13.03 -20.83 -18.56
C LEU A 126 12.21 -21.66 -17.56
N ASP A 127 11.93 -22.93 -17.88
CA ASP A 127 11.32 -23.94 -16.99
C ASP A 127 12.24 -24.32 -15.79
N LEU A 128 13.50 -23.83 -15.74
CA LEU A 128 14.50 -24.14 -14.71
C LEU A 128 14.98 -22.92 -13.90
N GLY A 129 14.55 -21.69 -14.21
CA GLY A 129 14.98 -20.47 -13.52
C GLY A 129 16.27 -19.82 -14.06
N GLU A 130 16.80 -20.29 -15.18
CA GLU A 130 18.12 -19.88 -15.70
C GLU A 130 18.05 -18.58 -16.54
N TYR A 131 17.45 -17.53 -15.98
CA TYR A 131 17.04 -16.34 -16.72
C TYR A 131 18.20 -15.49 -17.24
N GLU A 132 19.24 -15.23 -16.43
CA GLU A 132 20.43 -14.47 -16.87
C GLU A 132 21.23 -15.22 -17.96
N LEU A 133 21.24 -16.54 -17.91
CA LEU A 133 21.85 -17.39 -18.93
C LEU A 133 21.07 -17.30 -20.26
N ILE A 134 19.73 -17.23 -20.23
CA ILE A 134 18.92 -16.95 -21.44
C ILE A 134 19.31 -15.59 -22.04
N LEU A 135 19.40 -14.53 -21.24
CA LEU A 135 19.80 -13.20 -21.75
C LEU A 135 21.18 -13.26 -22.42
N THR A 136 22.14 -13.93 -21.78
CA THR A 136 23.51 -14.11 -22.29
C THR A 136 23.56 -14.91 -23.60
N LEU A 137 22.83 -16.03 -23.70
CA LEU A 137 22.81 -16.89 -24.89
C LEU A 137 22.07 -16.28 -26.07
N THR A 138 21.10 -15.38 -25.81
CA THR A 138 20.26 -14.77 -26.85
C THR A 138 20.79 -13.44 -27.38
N GLU A 139 21.66 -12.76 -26.63
CA GLU A 139 22.25 -11.46 -26.98
C GLU A 139 22.82 -11.40 -28.42
N PRO A 140 23.58 -12.41 -28.92
CA PRO A 140 24.14 -12.36 -30.27
C PRO A 140 23.07 -12.40 -31.37
N TYR A 141 21.96 -13.11 -31.12
CA TYR A 141 20.86 -13.29 -32.07
C TYR A 141 19.89 -12.09 -32.10
N LEU A 142 19.78 -11.36 -30.98
CA LEU A 142 19.04 -10.09 -30.92
C LEU A 142 19.83 -8.94 -31.56
N LYS A 143 21.16 -8.85 -31.30
CA LYS A 143 22.02 -7.81 -31.86
C LYS A 143 22.19 -7.92 -33.37
N ASP A 144 22.30 -9.13 -33.92
CA ASP A 144 22.35 -9.38 -35.36
C ASP A 144 21.49 -10.59 -35.72
N LYS A 145 20.30 -10.31 -36.28
CA LYS A 145 19.34 -11.33 -36.73
C LYS A 145 19.87 -12.19 -37.87
N SER A 146 20.97 -11.83 -38.54
CA SER A 146 21.59 -12.72 -39.52
C SER A 146 22.20 -13.98 -38.89
N ASN A 147 22.52 -13.95 -37.59
CA ASN A 147 22.94 -15.14 -36.83
C ASN A 147 21.80 -16.18 -36.70
N LEU A 148 20.53 -15.81 -36.91
CA LEU A 148 19.42 -16.77 -36.91
C LEU A 148 19.51 -17.77 -38.06
N ASN A 149 20.21 -17.44 -39.17
CA ASN A 149 20.43 -18.37 -40.28
C ASN A 149 21.26 -19.61 -39.87
N ASP A 150 22.11 -19.49 -38.83
CA ASP A 150 22.87 -20.63 -38.29
C ASP A 150 21.96 -21.63 -37.55
N LEU A 151 20.73 -21.22 -37.19
CA LEU A 151 19.72 -22.08 -36.59
C LEU A 151 18.92 -22.85 -37.65
N MET A 152 18.62 -22.21 -38.80
CA MET A 152 17.82 -22.86 -39.85
C MET A 152 17.85 -22.19 -41.23
N GLU A 153 17.69 -23.00 -42.29
CA GLU A 153 17.77 -22.56 -43.70
C GLU A 153 16.47 -21.95 -44.28
N LYS A 154 15.33 -22.00 -43.58
CA LYS A 154 14.01 -21.61 -44.15
C LYS A 154 13.53 -20.25 -43.65
N GLU A 155 13.47 -19.28 -44.57
CA GLU A 155 13.08 -17.88 -44.31
C GLU A 155 11.72 -17.72 -43.59
N GLU A 156 10.69 -18.48 -43.97
CA GLU A 156 9.37 -18.44 -43.30
C GLU A 156 9.46 -18.86 -41.83
N GLU A 157 10.22 -19.92 -41.54
CA GLU A 157 10.34 -20.49 -40.19
C GLU A 157 11.30 -19.66 -39.31
N LEU A 158 12.28 -18.96 -39.90
CA LEU A 158 13.11 -17.98 -39.18
C LEU A 158 12.29 -16.84 -38.56
N THR A 159 11.17 -16.44 -39.18
CA THR A 159 10.29 -15.42 -38.58
C THR A 159 9.57 -15.92 -37.32
N LEU A 160 9.27 -17.22 -37.24
CA LEU A 160 8.71 -17.86 -36.05
C LEU A 160 9.77 -17.99 -34.95
N ILE A 161 10.97 -18.47 -35.30
CA ILE A 161 12.13 -18.52 -34.37
C ILE A 161 12.39 -17.14 -33.76
N SER A 162 12.36 -16.06 -34.56
CA SER A 162 12.57 -14.69 -34.04
C SER A 162 11.47 -14.27 -33.05
N GLN A 163 10.22 -14.69 -33.24
CA GLN A 163 9.11 -14.40 -32.33
C GLN A 163 9.22 -15.23 -31.04
N ASP A 164 9.55 -16.51 -31.15
CA ASP A 164 9.77 -17.41 -30.01
C ASP A 164 10.99 -16.99 -29.17
N LEU A 165 12.06 -16.52 -29.82
CA LEU A 165 13.26 -15.96 -29.17
C LEU A 165 12.90 -14.71 -28.35
N VAL A 166 12.25 -13.73 -28.97
CA VAL A 166 11.82 -12.49 -28.30
C VAL A 166 10.85 -12.79 -27.17
N LEU A 167 9.91 -13.72 -27.34
CA LEU A 167 9.01 -14.15 -26.28
C LEU A 167 9.78 -14.75 -25.09
N THR A 168 10.77 -15.61 -25.34
CA THR A 168 11.56 -16.24 -24.27
C THR A 168 12.39 -15.23 -23.49
N VAL A 169 12.98 -14.25 -24.18
CA VAL A 169 13.76 -13.17 -23.55
C VAL A 169 12.87 -12.23 -22.73
N VAL A 170 11.68 -11.89 -23.24
CA VAL A 170 10.70 -11.09 -22.49
C VAL A 170 10.20 -11.84 -21.25
N LEU A 171 9.96 -13.15 -21.35
CA LEU A 171 9.60 -13.97 -20.19
C LEU A 171 10.74 -14.05 -19.16
N ALA A 172 11.99 -14.22 -19.58
CA ALA A 172 13.14 -14.18 -18.67
C ALA A 172 13.25 -12.84 -17.93
N TYR A 173 13.08 -11.69 -18.61
CA TYR A 173 13.03 -10.38 -17.95
C TYR A 173 11.82 -10.22 -17.00
N LEU A 174 10.67 -10.84 -17.30
CA LEU A 174 9.47 -10.78 -16.46
C LEU A 174 9.59 -11.60 -15.17
N GLU A 175 10.29 -12.73 -15.21
CA GLU A 175 10.60 -13.53 -14.01
C GLU A 175 11.72 -12.86 -13.19
N LEU A 176 12.81 -12.39 -13.82
CA LEU A 176 13.85 -11.58 -13.15
C LEU A 176 13.27 -10.35 -12.45
N ALA A 177 12.33 -9.64 -13.08
CA ALA A 177 11.65 -8.51 -12.45
C ALA A 177 10.82 -8.91 -11.22
N ARG A 178 10.32 -10.16 -11.15
CA ARG A 178 9.60 -10.68 -9.98
C ARG A 178 10.55 -11.10 -8.87
N GLU A 179 11.69 -11.72 -9.20
CA GLU A 179 12.74 -12.05 -8.23
C GLU A 179 13.26 -10.76 -7.58
N ARG A 180 13.67 -9.78 -8.41
CA ARG A 180 14.13 -8.46 -7.94
C ARG A 180 13.07 -7.70 -7.13
N TRP A 181 11.78 -7.85 -7.44
CA TRP A 181 10.69 -7.32 -6.60
C TRP A 181 10.65 -8.00 -5.23
N GLN A 182 10.78 -9.33 -5.17
CA GLN A 182 10.77 -10.08 -3.90
C GLN A 182 12.00 -9.78 -3.04
N GLU A 183 13.14 -9.48 -3.69
CA GLU A 183 14.37 -8.96 -3.05
C GLU A 183 14.29 -7.46 -2.69
N GLN A 184 13.18 -6.78 -3.01
CA GLN A 184 12.93 -5.34 -2.79
C GLN A 184 13.86 -4.40 -3.60
N GLU A 185 14.54 -4.92 -4.62
CA GLU A 185 15.34 -4.17 -5.59
C GLU A 185 14.44 -3.56 -6.68
N TYR A 186 13.57 -2.62 -6.29
CA TYR A 186 12.55 -2.05 -7.16
C TYR A 186 13.13 -1.28 -8.37
N GLU A 187 14.30 -0.66 -8.23
CA GLU A 187 15.05 -0.08 -9.36
C GLU A 187 15.51 -1.16 -10.35
N SER A 188 16.12 -2.26 -9.88
CA SER A 188 16.56 -3.39 -10.71
C SER A 188 15.38 -4.06 -11.44
N ALA A 189 14.27 -4.29 -10.71
CA ALA A 189 13.04 -4.82 -11.28
C ALA A 189 12.47 -3.89 -12.38
N SER A 190 12.54 -2.58 -12.18
CA SER A 190 12.04 -1.59 -13.13
C SER A 190 12.89 -1.55 -14.40
N ASP A 191 14.21 -1.62 -14.28
CA ASP A 191 15.10 -1.64 -15.43
C ASP A 191 14.91 -2.93 -16.25
N ALA A 192 14.71 -4.10 -15.62
CA ALA A 192 14.36 -5.35 -16.30
C ALA A 192 13.02 -5.26 -17.07
N LEU A 193 11.97 -4.72 -16.44
CA LEU A 193 10.69 -4.47 -17.11
C LEU A 193 10.84 -3.46 -18.28
N ILE A 194 11.66 -2.41 -18.13
CA ILE A 194 11.96 -1.44 -19.19
C ILE A 194 12.64 -2.13 -20.39
N GLN A 195 13.63 -3.01 -20.18
CA GLN A 195 14.24 -3.76 -21.29
C GLN A 195 13.21 -4.61 -22.03
N SER A 196 12.35 -5.35 -21.31
CA SER A 196 11.30 -6.18 -21.91
C SER A 196 10.28 -5.35 -22.70
N TYR A 197 9.88 -4.19 -22.19
CA TYR A 197 8.96 -3.26 -22.86
C TYR A 197 9.57 -2.68 -24.14
N ASN A 198 10.83 -2.25 -24.08
CA ASN A 198 11.55 -1.68 -25.21
C ASN A 198 11.74 -2.72 -26.32
N LEU A 199 12.13 -3.96 -25.98
CA LEU A 199 12.27 -5.05 -26.95
C LEU A 199 10.93 -5.34 -27.67
N LEU A 200 9.82 -5.41 -26.93
CA LEU A 200 8.49 -5.54 -27.55
C LEU A 200 8.05 -4.31 -28.35
N PHE A 201 8.60 -3.13 -28.07
CA PHE A 201 8.30 -1.90 -28.81
C PHE A 201 9.09 -1.83 -30.13
N GLU A 202 10.37 -2.16 -30.10
CA GLU A 202 11.26 -2.15 -31.28
C GLU A 202 10.91 -3.26 -32.29
N GLU A 203 10.49 -4.43 -31.82
CA GLU A 203 10.04 -5.54 -32.66
C GLU A 203 8.57 -5.43 -33.11
N ASP A 204 7.80 -4.52 -32.51
CA ASP A 204 6.32 -4.41 -32.56
C ASP A 204 5.55 -5.74 -32.31
N LEU A 205 6.10 -6.60 -31.45
CA LEU A 205 5.51 -7.90 -31.09
C LEU A 205 4.65 -7.83 -29.82
N PHE A 206 3.81 -8.86 -29.66
CA PHE A 206 2.98 -9.14 -28.47
C PHE A 206 2.34 -7.89 -27.80
N PRO A 207 1.52 -7.10 -28.51
CA PRO A 207 1.01 -5.81 -28.02
C PRO A 207 0.09 -5.90 -26.78
N SER A 208 -0.47 -7.08 -26.47
CA SER A 208 -1.15 -7.33 -25.20
C SER A 208 -0.17 -7.41 -24.03
N LEU A 209 0.91 -8.19 -24.19
CA LEU A 209 1.97 -8.35 -23.20
C LEU A 209 2.71 -7.03 -22.97
N ARG A 210 2.99 -6.27 -24.05
CA ARG A 210 3.55 -4.91 -23.97
C ARG A 210 2.65 -3.95 -23.19
N LYS A 211 1.33 -4.15 -23.20
CA LYS A 211 0.39 -3.38 -22.38
C LYS A 211 0.43 -3.84 -20.92
N GLU A 212 0.45 -5.15 -20.67
CA GLU A 212 0.52 -5.73 -19.33
C GLU A 212 1.79 -5.26 -18.60
N ILE A 213 2.97 -5.40 -19.22
CA ILE A 213 4.25 -4.85 -18.73
C ILE A 213 4.18 -3.35 -18.43
N LYS A 214 3.48 -2.56 -19.26
CA LYS A 214 3.32 -1.12 -19.02
C LYS A 214 2.46 -0.80 -17.78
N GLN A 215 1.45 -1.61 -17.51
CA GLN A 215 0.64 -1.49 -16.29
C GLN A 215 1.47 -1.90 -15.07
N ASP A 216 2.34 -2.91 -15.20
CA ASP A 216 3.21 -3.35 -14.11
C ASP A 216 4.35 -2.38 -13.81
N LEU A 217 4.94 -1.75 -14.83
CA LEU A 217 5.84 -0.59 -14.66
C LEU A 217 5.18 0.58 -13.93
N GLY A 218 3.89 0.81 -14.19
CA GLY A 218 3.11 1.80 -13.47
C GLY A 218 2.96 1.45 -11.98
N LYS A 219 2.53 0.22 -11.66
CA LYS A 219 2.43 -0.30 -10.28
C LYS A 219 3.75 -0.26 -9.53
N LEU A 220 4.88 -0.42 -10.22
CA LEU A 220 6.23 -0.43 -9.64
C LEU A 220 6.76 0.97 -9.30
N GLN A 221 6.26 2.01 -9.97
CA GLN A 221 6.72 3.39 -9.80
C GLN A 221 6.71 3.92 -8.34
N PRO A 222 5.69 3.67 -7.48
CA PRO A 222 5.72 4.08 -6.08
C PRO A 222 6.92 3.50 -5.31
N TYR A 223 7.26 2.24 -5.55
CA TYR A 223 8.31 1.53 -4.82
C TYR A 223 9.70 1.96 -5.29
N GLN A 224 9.89 2.11 -6.60
CA GLN A 224 11.09 2.73 -7.15
C GLN A 224 11.30 4.15 -6.58
N ILE A 225 10.24 4.95 -6.41
CA ILE A 225 10.37 6.27 -5.78
C ILE A 225 10.74 6.15 -4.30
N LEU A 226 10.07 5.29 -3.51
CA LEU A 226 10.35 5.08 -2.08
C LEU A 226 11.78 4.60 -1.84
N GLU A 227 12.25 3.62 -2.61
CA GLU A 227 13.64 3.13 -2.57
C GLU A 227 14.63 4.28 -2.85
N LEU A 228 14.39 5.07 -3.90
CA LEU A 228 15.29 6.18 -4.28
C LEU A 228 15.30 7.35 -3.29
N VAL A 229 14.26 7.57 -2.47
CA VAL A 229 14.27 8.61 -1.41
C VAL A 229 14.79 8.13 -0.06
N THR A 230 14.63 6.84 0.25
CA THR A 230 15.08 6.23 1.51
C THR A 230 16.59 6.08 1.53
N ARG A 231 17.19 5.52 0.45
CA ARG A 231 18.64 5.32 0.27
C ARG A 231 19.50 6.41 0.92
N GLU A 232 20.24 6.02 1.96
CA GLU A 232 21.15 6.89 2.69
C GLU A 232 22.28 7.43 1.80
N ASN A 233 22.79 8.63 2.13
CA ASN A 233 23.93 9.26 1.45
C ASN A 233 23.81 9.34 -0.08
N SER A 234 22.58 9.29 -0.60
CA SER A 234 22.27 9.21 -2.03
C SER A 234 22.82 10.40 -2.80
N HIS A 235 23.51 10.12 -3.92
CA HIS A 235 24.03 11.16 -4.80
C HIS A 235 22.91 12.04 -5.35
N VAL A 236 23.22 13.31 -5.62
CA VAL A 236 22.27 14.32 -6.14
C VAL A 236 21.50 13.83 -7.37
N SER A 237 22.14 13.03 -8.24
CA SER A 237 21.51 12.40 -9.42
C SER A 237 20.42 11.37 -9.05
N VAL A 238 20.67 10.51 -8.07
CA VAL A 238 19.72 9.51 -7.55
C VAL A 238 18.49 10.22 -6.96
N ARG A 239 18.75 11.26 -6.18
CA ARG A 239 17.70 12.10 -5.57
C ARG A 239 16.87 12.84 -6.61
N GLN A 240 17.51 13.37 -7.66
CA GLN A 240 16.84 13.99 -8.80
C GLN A 240 15.99 12.96 -9.58
N LYS A 241 16.47 11.72 -9.79
CA LYS A 241 15.66 10.63 -10.39
C LYS A 241 14.37 10.41 -9.59
N ALA A 242 14.46 10.30 -8.26
CA ALA A 242 13.30 10.12 -7.39
C ALA A 242 12.25 11.25 -7.51
N VAL A 243 12.69 12.51 -7.40
CA VAL A 243 11.81 13.68 -7.48
C VAL A 243 11.22 13.85 -8.89
N THR A 244 11.97 13.52 -9.94
CA THR A 244 11.45 13.52 -11.33
C THR A 244 10.40 12.44 -11.55
N LEU A 245 10.60 11.22 -11.03
CA LEU A 245 9.60 10.15 -11.09
C LEU A 245 8.30 10.55 -10.36
N LEU A 246 8.41 11.14 -9.18
CA LEU A 246 7.27 11.64 -8.40
C LEU A 246 6.50 12.76 -9.14
N LYS A 247 7.20 13.71 -9.77
CA LYS A 247 6.56 14.73 -10.63
C LYS A 247 5.90 14.11 -11.86
N ASN A 248 6.51 13.11 -12.48
CA ASN A 248 5.91 12.38 -13.59
C ASN A 248 4.63 11.63 -13.15
N MET A 249 4.60 11.10 -11.94
CA MET A 249 3.44 10.43 -11.35
C MET A 249 2.27 11.42 -11.14
N PHE A 250 2.51 12.59 -10.52
CA PHE A 250 1.49 13.66 -10.42
C PHE A 250 0.98 14.09 -11.80
N ASN A 251 1.88 14.29 -12.78
CA ASN A 251 1.51 14.66 -14.15
C ASN A 251 0.70 13.56 -14.87
N ALA A 252 1.03 12.30 -14.65
CA ALA A 252 0.28 11.16 -15.19
C ALA A 252 -1.12 11.09 -14.60
N ARG A 253 -1.27 11.34 -13.29
CA ARG A 253 -2.56 11.40 -12.58
C ARG A 253 -3.35 12.68 -12.85
N GLY A 254 -2.68 13.78 -13.18
CA GLY A 254 -3.30 15.11 -13.31
C GLY A 254 -3.52 15.82 -11.96
N GLY A 255 -2.75 15.44 -10.93
CA GLY A 255 -2.80 15.98 -9.57
C GLY A 255 -3.31 15.01 -8.52
N ILE A 256 -3.23 15.43 -7.25
CA ILE A 256 -3.31 14.54 -6.07
C ILE A 256 -4.70 13.89 -5.96
N GLU A 257 -5.75 14.71 -5.87
CA GLU A 257 -7.15 14.31 -5.70
C GLU A 257 -7.85 13.97 -7.03
N SER A 258 -7.08 13.82 -8.11
CA SER A 258 -7.62 13.56 -9.44
C SER A 258 -8.26 12.16 -9.52
N GLN A 259 -9.47 12.11 -10.07
CA GLN A 259 -10.21 10.87 -10.35
C GLN A 259 -9.72 10.16 -11.63
N LYS A 260 -8.70 10.69 -12.32
CA LYS A 260 -8.14 10.08 -13.52
C LYS A 260 -7.33 8.85 -13.13
N ILE A 261 -7.76 7.69 -13.63
CA ILE A 261 -7.02 6.43 -13.50
C ILE A 261 -5.68 6.57 -14.25
N ASP A 262 -4.59 6.53 -13.50
CA ASP A 262 -3.22 6.40 -14.01
C ASP A 262 -2.79 4.92 -14.06
N GLU A 263 -1.50 4.65 -14.23
CA GLU A 263 -0.97 3.27 -14.34
C GLU A 263 -0.42 2.73 -13.01
N SER A 264 -0.42 3.52 -11.92
CA SER A 264 0.05 3.09 -10.59
C SER A 264 -0.88 2.09 -9.90
N GLY A 265 -2.16 2.08 -10.28
CA GLY A 265 -3.20 1.28 -9.62
C GLY A 265 -3.67 1.85 -8.28
N LEU A 266 -3.13 2.98 -7.81
CA LEU A 266 -3.57 3.65 -6.59
C LEU A 266 -4.86 4.45 -6.85
N ASP A 267 -5.88 4.23 -6.00
CA ASP A 267 -7.03 5.12 -5.88
C ASP A 267 -6.64 6.43 -5.16
N ILE A 268 -7.61 7.29 -4.82
CA ILE A 268 -7.29 8.59 -4.19
C ILE A 268 -6.66 8.36 -2.81
N ASP A 269 -7.30 7.56 -1.96
CA ASP A 269 -6.87 7.30 -0.59
C ASP A 269 -5.49 6.61 -0.54
N GLY A 270 -5.24 5.63 -1.43
CA GLY A 270 -3.94 4.98 -1.57
C GLY A 270 -2.84 5.92 -2.07
N PHE A 271 -3.17 6.82 -3.01
CA PHE A 271 -2.22 7.84 -3.47
C PHE A 271 -1.92 8.87 -2.37
N LEU A 272 -2.92 9.27 -1.58
CA LEU A 272 -2.74 10.14 -0.42
C LEU A 272 -1.83 9.51 0.63
N ARG A 273 -2.02 8.22 0.96
CA ARG A 273 -1.15 7.48 1.89
C ARG A 273 0.30 7.38 1.39
N PHE A 274 0.51 7.16 0.10
CA PHE A 274 1.84 7.23 -0.52
C PHE A 274 2.48 8.62 -0.36
N ILE A 275 1.71 9.70 -0.53
CA ILE A 275 2.18 11.07 -0.29
C ILE A 275 2.42 11.37 1.20
N GLN A 276 1.67 10.77 2.13
CA GLN A 276 2.00 10.84 3.56
C GLN A 276 3.34 10.13 3.85
N GLN A 277 3.51 8.89 3.38
CA GLN A 277 4.70 8.06 3.60
C GLN A 277 5.98 8.68 3.00
N ILE A 278 5.92 9.27 1.80
CA ILE A 278 7.11 9.80 1.14
C ILE A 278 7.66 11.08 1.80
N ARG A 279 6.80 11.86 2.47
CA ARG A 279 7.15 13.19 2.98
C ARG A 279 8.27 13.17 4.02
N VAL A 280 8.24 12.23 4.97
CA VAL A 280 9.29 12.10 5.99
C VAL A 280 10.69 11.88 5.37
N TYR A 281 10.76 11.35 4.14
CA TYR A 281 12.00 11.17 3.40
C TYR A 281 12.39 12.36 2.50
N LEU A 282 11.55 13.40 2.39
CA LEU A 282 11.78 14.63 1.63
C LEU A 282 12.17 15.81 2.55
N THR A 283 13.06 16.67 2.07
CA THR A 283 13.42 17.91 2.80
C THR A 283 12.33 18.98 2.70
N ALA A 284 12.37 19.97 3.59
CA ALA A 284 11.43 21.10 3.55
C ALA A 284 11.53 21.92 2.26
N GLU A 285 12.70 21.98 1.62
CA GLU A 285 12.88 22.59 0.29
C GLU A 285 12.26 21.74 -0.82
N GLU A 286 12.49 20.43 -0.83
CA GLU A 286 11.93 19.55 -1.85
C GLU A 286 10.40 19.51 -1.78
N GLN A 287 9.81 19.37 -0.59
CA GLN A 287 8.36 19.42 -0.42
C GLN A 287 7.77 20.75 -0.86
N GLN A 288 8.37 21.87 -0.45
CA GLN A 288 7.88 23.21 -0.80
C GLN A 288 7.93 23.45 -2.32
N LEU A 289 9.00 23.06 -3.00
CA LEU A 289 9.11 23.16 -4.47
C LEU A 289 8.18 22.18 -5.22
N LEU A 290 7.90 21.03 -4.63
CA LEU A 290 7.05 19.99 -5.21
C LEU A 290 5.56 20.36 -5.11
N PHE A 291 5.10 20.69 -3.91
CA PHE A 291 3.68 20.95 -3.66
C PHE A 291 3.25 22.36 -4.09
N GLU A 292 4.14 23.36 -4.15
CA GLU A 292 3.77 24.66 -4.75
C GLU A 292 3.55 24.58 -6.27
N GLU A 293 4.29 23.72 -6.98
CA GLU A 293 4.07 23.45 -8.40
C GLU A 293 2.73 22.72 -8.61
N GLU A 294 2.42 21.76 -7.73
CA GLU A 294 1.17 21.02 -7.78
C GLU A 294 -0.05 21.88 -7.39
N ALA A 295 0.10 22.78 -6.41
CA ALA A 295 -0.91 23.75 -5.99
C ALA A 295 -1.20 24.86 -7.03
N GLN A 296 -0.53 24.86 -8.20
CA GLN A 296 -0.99 25.64 -9.36
C GLN A 296 -2.22 24.99 -10.03
N ARG A 297 -2.54 23.74 -9.69
CA ARG A 297 -3.80 23.06 -10.03
C ARG A 297 -4.81 23.26 -8.89
N PRO A 298 -6.13 23.15 -9.14
CA PRO A 298 -7.14 23.19 -8.09
C PRO A 298 -7.07 21.91 -7.22
N SER A 299 -6.14 21.91 -6.28
CA SER A 299 -5.80 20.79 -5.38
C SER A 299 -5.67 21.33 -3.94
N PRO A 300 -6.73 21.23 -3.12
CA PRO A 300 -6.70 21.65 -1.72
C PRO A 300 -5.59 20.98 -0.90
N ALA A 301 -5.34 19.68 -1.12
CA ALA A 301 -4.28 18.95 -0.44
C ALA A 301 -2.88 19.44 -0.87
N ALA A 302 -2.65 19.71 -2.16
CA ALA A 302 -1.37 20.30 -2.58
C ALA A 302 -1.16 21.69 -1.97
N GLY A 303 -2.21 22.53 -1.91
CA GLY A 303 -2.15 23.83 -1.25
C GLY A 303 -1.78 23.74 0.23
N TYR A 304 -2.38 22.78 0.95
CA TYR A 304 -2.11 22.55 2.37
C TYR A 304 -0.70 22.00 2.62
N LEU A 305 -0.25 21.03 1.82
CA LEU A 305 1.10 20.48 1.88
C LEU A 305 2.17 21.52 1.52
N ALA A 306 1.89 22.39 0.54
CA ALA A 306 2.73 23.55 0.24
C ALA A 306 2.76 24.57 1.39
N ALA A 307 1.63 24.81 2.07
CA ALA A 307 1.59 25.69 3.23
C ALA A 307 2.43 25.14 4.39
N TYR A 308 2.28 23.87 4.76
CA TYR A 308 3.07 23.24 5.81
C TYR A 308 4.58 23.24 5.48
N ALA A 309 4.95 22.90 4.24
CA ALA A 309 6.34 22.99 3.79
C ALA A 309 6.87 24.43 3.76
N GLY A 310 6.03 25.41 3.42
CA GLY A 310 6.35 26.84 3.45
C GLY A 310 6.56 27.38 4.88
N ILE A 311 5.75 26.94 5.84
CA ILE A 311 5.93 27.26 7.27
C ILE A 311 7.24 26.65 7.78
N ALA A 312 7.43 25.35 7.60
CA ALA A 312 8.63 24.63 8.03
C ALA A 312 9.91 25.25 7.44
N ARG A 313 9.94 25.47 6.12
CA ARG A 313 11.06 26.09 5.41
C ARG A 313 11.29 27.54 5.83
N GLY A 314 10.22 28.34 5.95
CA GLY A 314 10.32 29.76 6.29
C GLY A 314 10.78 30.01 7.73
N PHE A 315 10.36 29.16 8.66
CA PHE A 315 10.83 29.19 10.04
C PHE A 315 12.31 28.80 10.16
N THR A 316 12.67 27.63 9.62
CA THR A 316 14.01 27.03 9.77
C THR A 316 15.08 27.80 9.00
N GLN A 317 14.83 28.17 7.75
CA GLN A 317 15.78 28.94 6.92
C GLN A 317 15.81 30.45 7.27
N ARG A 318 15.03 30.90 8.26
CA ARG A 318 14.87 32.31 8.69
C ARG A 318 14.45 33.21 7.51
N ARG A 319 13.37 32.81 6.84
CA ARG A 319 12.87 33.35 5.57
C ARG A 319 11.35 33.55 5.59
N PRO A 320 10.86 34.68 6.13
CA PRO A 320 9.43 34.98 6.23
C PRO A 320 8.68 34.93 4.90
N GLU A 321 9.35 35.07 3.75
CA GLU A 321 8.72 35.02 2.42
C GLU A 321 8.03 33.69 2.10
N PHE A 322 8.44 32.57 2.72
CA PHE A 322 7.71 31.30 2.60
C PHE A 322 6.47 31.26 3.50
N ILE A 323 6.52 31.86 4.69
CA ILE A 323 5.40 31.91 5.64
C ILE A 323 4.27 32.80 5.11
N ILE A 324 4.59 33.91 4.44
CA ILE A 324 3.59 34.74 3.72
C ILE A 324 2.85 33.90 2.67
N ARG A 325 3.58 33.10 1.88
CA ARG A 325 2.99 32.30 0.80
C ARG A 325 2.17 31.13 1.35
N ALA A 326 2.61 30.51 2.45
CA ALA A 326 1.82 29.54 3.21
C ALA A 326 0.52 30.16 3.74
N LYS A 327 0.59 31.31 4.41
CA LYS A 327 -0.59 32.05 4.91
C LYS A 327 -1.59 32.35 3.80
N ASN A 328 -1.12 32.82 2.65
CA ASN A 328 -1.97 33.10 1.49
C ASN A 328 -2.64 31.83 0.93
N SER A 329 -1.95 30.68 0.95
CA SER A 329 -2.53 29.40 0.56
C SER A 329 -3.61 28.96 1.56
N LEU A 330 -3.33 29.00 2.88
CA LEU A 330 -4.31 28.70 3.93
C LEU A 330 -5.55 29.60 3.85
N ILE A 331 -5.40 30.89 3.51
CA ILE A 331 -6.53 31.80 3.29
C ILE A 331 -7.42 31.31 2.13
N SER A 332 -6.86 30.81 1.04
CA SER A 332 -7.65 30.22 -0.06
C SER A 332 -8.32 28.88 0.30
N LEU A 333 -7.76 28.13 1.26
CA LEU A 333 -8.31 26.86 1.74
C LEU A 333 -9.48 27.01 2.73
N THR A 334 -9.64 28.18 3.37
CA THR A 334 -10.73 28.48 4.33
C THR A 334 -12.14 28.20 3.81
N ILE A 335 -12.34 28.15 2.49
CA ILE A 335 -13.62 27.82 1.84
C ILE A 335 -13.98 26.33 2.02
N HIS A 336 -12.97 25.47 2.14
CA HIS A 336 -13.11 24.01 2.19
C HIS A 336 -12.96 23.44 3.60
N GLN A 337 -12.10 24.05 4.43
CA GLN A 337 -11.81 23.55 5.78
C GLN A 337 -11.49 24.68 6.76
N ASP A 338 -11.72 24.43 8.06
CA ASP A 338 -11.17 25.25 9.13
C ASP A 338 -9.65 25.07 9.20
N VAL A 339 -8.93 26.12 8.84
CA VAL A 339 -7.46 26.25 8.94
C VAL A 339 -7.08 27.55 9.66
N TYR A 340 -7.99 28.04 10.52
CA TYR A 340 -7.81 29.31 11.22
C TYR A 340 -6.70 29.24 12.29
N LEU A 341 -6.41 28.04 12.81
CA LEU A 341 -5.27 27.82 13.71
C LEU A 341 -3.95 28.03 12.97
N GLU A 342 -3.71 27.38 11.83
CA GLU A 342 -2.46 27.59 11.08
C GLU A 342 -2.35 29.02 10.51
N GLN A 343 -3.48 29.67 10.19
CA GLN A 343 -3.49 31.11 9.88
C GLN A 343 -3.04 31.96 11.08
N SER A 344 -3.47 31.64 12.31
CA SER A 344 -3.04 32.34 13.53
C SER A 344 -1.55 32.14 13.81
N ILE A 345 -1.03 30.93 13.59
CA ILE A 345 0.40 30.60 13.72
C ILE A 345 1.22 31.33 12.66
N CYS A 346 0.75 31.37 11.41
CA CYS A 346 1.39 32.17 10.36
C CYS A 346 1.41 33.66 10.70
N ALA A 347 0.31 34.22 11.20
CA ALA A 347 0.26 35.62 11.63
C ALA A 347 1.22 35.88 12.81
N LEU A 348 1.31 34.97 13.79
CA LEU A 348 2.30 35.06 14.88
C LEU A 348 3.73 35.10 14.34
N LEU A 349 4.10 34.15 13.48
CA LEU A 349 5.44 34.06 12.88
C LEU A 349 5.79 35.27 11.99
N LEU A 350 4.80 36.00 11.49
CA LEU A 350 4.98 37.26 10.76
C LEU A 350 4.90 38.51 11.67
N GLY A 351 4.85 38.34 13.00
CA GLY A 351 4.77 39.43 13.99
C GLY A 351 3.41 40.13 14.07
N GLN A 352 2.37 39.58 13.45
CA GLN A 352 1.04 40.17 13.28
C GLN A 352 0.11 39.79 14.43
N THR A 353 0.49 40.13 15.67
CA THR A 353 -0.15 39.64 16.91
C THR A 353 -1.68 39.82 16.95
N ALA A 354 -2.19 41.00 16.56
CA ALA A 354 -3.62 41.28 16.53
C ALA A 354 -4.39 40.50 15.44
N GLU A 355 -3.71 40.09 14.37
CA GLU A 355 -4.30 39.22 13.35
C GLU A 355 -4.24 37.75 13.79
N ALA A 356 -3.19 37.35 14.52
CA ALA A 356 -3.07 36.03 15.12
C ALA A 356 -4.20 35.77 16.14
N GLU A 357 -4.45 36.72 17.05
CA GLU A 357 -5.58 36.64 18.00
C GLU A 357 -6.94 36.63 17.27
N PHE A 358 -7.09 37.43 16.20
CA PHE A 358 -8.31 37.41 15.39
C PHE A 358 -8.53 36.05 14.72
N SER A 359 -7.56 35.49 14.00
CA SER A 359 -7.67 34.17 13.37
C SER A 359 -7.92 33.07 14.40
N LEU A 360 -7.20 33.07 15.53
CA LEU A 360 -7.41 32.10 16.61
C LEU A 360 -8.86 32.12 17.13
N SER A 361 -9.48 33.29 17.20
CA SER A 361 -10.89 33.43 17.63
C SER A 361 -11.92 32.83 16.65
N GLN A 362 -11.53 32.50 15.42
CA GLN A 362 -12.39 31.90 14.40
C GLN A 362 -12.25 30.37 14.30
N SER A 363 -11.17 29.79 14.85
CA SER A 363 -10.97 28.32 14.87
C SER A 363 -12.00 27.61 15.75
N ARG A 364 -12.40 26.41 15.33
CA ARG A 364 -13.34 25.52 16.02
C ARG A 364 -12.65 24.57 17.00
N GLU A 365 -11.32 24.58 17.08
CA GLU A 365 -10.48 23.64 17.83
C GLU A 365 -10.45 23.92 19.35
N LYS A 366 -11.58 23.65 20.01
CA LYS A 366 -11.79 23.94 21.43
C LYS A 366 -10.74 23.32 22.37
N LYS A 367 -10.15 22.16 22.02
CA LYS A 367 -9.04 21.54 22.76
C LYS A 367 -7.80 22.44 22.77
N VAL A 368 -7.32 22.81 21.57
CA VAL A 368 -6.14 23.67 21.36
C VAL A 368 -6.35 25.04 21.98
N ILE A 369 -7.53 25.65 21.76
CA ILE A 369 -7.88 26.95 22.35
C ILE A 369 -7.89 26.88 23.89
N GLY A 370 -8.36 25.78 24.48
CA GLY A 370 -8.30 25.55 25.93
C GLY A 370 -6.86 25.49 26.47
N TYR A 371 -5.98 24.72 25.81
CA TYR A 371 -4.56 24.64 26.15
C TYR A 371 -3.86 26.01 26.03
N ILE A 372 -4.15 26.78 24.97
CA ILE A 372 -3.63 28.14 24.78
C ILE A 372 -4.12 29.09 25.88
N GLN A 373 -5.37 28.97 26.33
CA GLN A 373 -5.91 29.75 27.45
C GLN A 373 -5.23 29.38 28.78
N GLU A 374 -4.98 28.10 29.02
CA GLU A 374 -4.25 27.63 30.20
C GLU A 374 -2.81 28.15 30.24
N MET A 375 -2.07 28.01 29.13
CA MET A 375 -0.70 28.51 29.00
C MET A 375 -0.59 30.05 28.95
N SER A 376 -1.73 30.75 28.86
CA SER A 376 -1.81 32.22 28.94
C SER A 376 -2.28 32.74 30.32
N GLN A 377 -2.48 31.88 31.32
CA GLN A 377 -2.99 32.28 32.64
C GLN A 377 -2.18 33.43 33.26
N GLY A 378 -2.88 34.51 33.64
CA GLY A 378 -2.28 35.73 34.22
C GLY A 378 -1.85 36.79 33.20
N SER A 379 -1.96 36.51 31.90
CA SER A 379 -1.68 37.46 30.82
C SER A 379 -2.97 38.20 30.37
N PRO A 380 -2.86 39.39 29.74
CA PRO A 380 -4.02 40.15 29.25
C PRO A 380 -4.56 39.66 27.90
N ASP A 381 -3.79 38.86 27.18
CA ASP A 381 -4.04 38.32 25.85
C ASP A 381 -3.64 36.83 25.78
N LEU A 382 -4.00 36.15 24.69
CA LEU A 382 -3.67 34.73 24.46
C LEU A 382 -2.30 34.51 23.82
N LEU A 383 -1.48 35.57 23.67
CA LEU A 383 -0.25 35.53 22.90
C LEU A 383 0.82 34.59 23.52
N PRO A 384 1.04 34.55 24.85
CA PRO A 384 2.04 33.65 25.44
C PRO A 384 1.71 32.17 25.23
N GLY A 385 0.46 31.78 25.41
CA GLY A 385 0.01 30.41 25.15
C GLY A 385 0.05 30.04 23.67
N LEU A 386 -0.24 30.99 22.76
CA LEU A 386 -0.11 30.77 21.32
C LEU A 386 1.37 30.59 20.89
N CYS A 387 2.31 31.31 21.53
CA CYS A 387 3.74 31.07 21.34
C CYS A 387 4.15 29.66 21.80
N VAL A 388 3.80 29.26 23.03
CA VAL A 388 4.10 27.92 23.57
C VAL A 388 3.46 26.81 22.71
N TYR A 389 2.23 27.02 22.26
CA TYR A 389 1.57 26.08 21.34
C TYR A 389 2.27 26.01 19.99
N THR A 390 2.69 27.15 19.42
CA THR A 390 3.41 27.19 18.14
C THR A 390 4.73 26.41 18.20
N GLU A 391 5.49 26.52 19.29
CA GLU A 391 6.71 25.72 19.48
C GLU A 391 6.38 24.22 19.63
N LYS A 392 5.36 23.84 20.43
CA LYS A 392 4.89 22.46 20.56
C LYS A 392 4.46 21.88 19.20
N TRP A 393 3.60 22.58 18.48
CA TRP A 393 3.05 22.20 17.17
C TRP A 393 4.14 22.07 16.09
N LEU A 394 5.09 23.03 16.03
CA LEU A 394 6.24 22.92 15.14
C LEU A 394 7.08 21.67 15.46
N GLN A 395 7.27 21.36 16.75
CA GLN A 395 8.05 20.21 17.22
C GLN A 395 7.37 18.86 16.93
N THR A 396 6.05 18.74 17.15
CA THR A 396 5.34 17.46 17.15
C THR A 396 4.63 17.13 15.83
N GLU A 397 4.12 18.13 15.12
CA GLU A 397 3.30 17.92 13.92
C GLU A 397 4.02 18.32 12.63
N VAL A 398 4.81 19.39 12.66
CA VAL A 398 5.46 19.93 11.45
C VAL A 398 6.82 19.29 11.21
N PHE A 399 7.76 19.41 12.14
CA PHE A 399 9.17 19.00 11.94
C PHE A 399 9.37 17.50 11.63
N PRO A 400 8.64 16.54 12.26
CA PRO A 400 8.77 15.12 11.93
C PRO A 400 8.41 14.77 10.48
N GLN A 401 7.67 15.64 9.79
CA GLN A 401 7.24 15.44 8.41
C GLN A 401 8.34 15.72 7.37
N PHE A 402 9.58 16.07 7.77
CA PHE A 402 10.67 16.43 6.86
C PHE A 402 12.01 15.79 7.26
N LYS A 403 12.69 15.16 6.29
CA LYS A 403 13.96 14.42 6.48
C LYS A 403 15.08 15.20 7.17
N ASN A 404 15.05 16.52 7.07
CA ASN A 404 16.10 17.39 7.60
C ASN A 404 15.72 18.13 8.90
N LEU A 405 14.53 17.87 9.48
CA LEU A 405 14.01 18.62 10.64
C LEU A 405 13.59 17.75 11.83
N SER A 406 13.48 16.43 11.65
CA SER A 406 12.98 15.49 12.68
C SER A 406 13.73 15.47 14.02
N GLY A 407 14.93 16.06 14.09
CA GLY A 407 15.72 16.24 15.31
C GLY A 407 16.03 17.70 15.67
N GLU A 408 15.44 18.69 15.00
CA GLU A 408 15.56 20.10 15.40
C GLU A 408 14.54 20.45 16.49
N ASN A 409 14.85 21.42 17.34
CA ASN A 409 13.91 21.99 18.31
C ASN A 409 13.55 23.42 17.88
N PRO A 410 12.27 23.77 17.70
CA PRO A 410 11.87 25.12 17.31
C PRO A 410 12.00 26.09 18.50
N SER A 411 12.57 27.28 18.25
CA SER A 411 12.51 28.39 19.18
C SER A 411 12.07 29.67 18.46
N LEU A 412 10.94 30.23 18.90
CA LEU A 412 10.46 31.54 18.51
C LEU A 412 11.43 32.64 18.94
N GLN A 413 12.08 32.48 20.11
CA GLN A 413 13.09 33.43 20.58
C GLN A 413 14.27 33.50 19.62
N GLU A 414 14.81 32.36 19.16
CA GLU A 414 15.89 32.34 18.16
C GLU A 414 15.42 32.73 16.75
N TYR A 415 14.16 32.44 16.41
CA TYR A 415 13.57 32.86 15.14
C TYR A 415 13.46 34.39 15.03
N PHE A 416 12.87 35.03 16.04
CA PHE A 416 12.74 36.49 16.09
C PHE A 416 14.06 37.21 16.39
N ALA A 417 15.11 36.51 16.86
CA ALA A 417 16.44 37.09 17.04
C ALA A 417 17.30 37.15 15.75
N ASP A 418 16.90 36.50 14.65
CA ASP A 418 17.66 36.52 13.40
C ASP A 418 17.53 37.86 12.64
N ASP A 419 18.66 38.39 12.18
CA ASP A 419 18.75 39.69 11.48
C ASP A 419 17.82 39.80 10.26
N LYS A 420 17.54 38.69 9.54
CA LYS A 420 16.65 38.68 8.37
C LYS A 420 15.19 38.81 8.78
N VAL A 421 14.81 38.12 9.85
CA VAL A 421 13.45 38.18 10.43
C VAL A 421 13.19 39.58 10.98
N GLN A 422 14.15 40.15 11.73
CA GLN A 422 14.08 41.54 12.18
C GLN A 422 14.01 42.53 11.01
N SER A 423 14.87 42.37 9.99
CA SER A 423 14.84 43.22 8.78
C SER A 423 13.47 43.19 8.08
N TYR A 424 12.84 42.01 7.99
CA TYR A 424 11.50 41.85 7.44
C TYR A 424 10.44 42.57 8.29
N LEU A 425 10.42 42.33 9.61
CA LEU A 425 9.49 42.97 10.54
C LEU A 425 9.64 44.51 10.53
N GLU A 426 10.86 45.02 10.40
CA GLU A 426 11.15 46.45 10.20
C GLU A 426 10.54 47.02 8.90
N THR A 427 10.39 46.23 7.82
CA THR A 427 9.72 46.73 6.60
C THR A 427 8.21 46.85 6.75
N ILE A 428 7.58 46.04 7.61
CA ILE A 428 6.13 46.08 7.85
C ILE A 428 5.79 47.13 8.91
N THR A 429 6.61 47.26 9.96
CA THR A 429 6.37 48.18 11.07
C THR A 429 6.73 49.64 10.78
N LYS A 430 7.23 49.96 9.57
CA LYS A 430 7.44 51.32 9.08
C LYS A 430 6.26 51.77 8.20
N PRO A 431 5.19 52.37 8.76
CA PRO A 431 4.22 53.10 7.94
C PRO A 431 4.91 54.25 7.22
N LEU A 432 4.43 54.64 6.04
CA LEU A 432 4.88 55.87 5.38
C LEU A 432 4.58 57.06 6.29
N SER A 433 5.62 57.64 6.90
CA SER A 433 5.52 58.77 7.81
C SER A 433 6.82 59.57 7.78
N SER A 434 6.70 60.88 7.55
CA SER A 434 7.80 61.85 7.42
C SER A 434 8.91 61.48 6.42
N VAL A 435 8.62 61.65 5.13
CA VAL A 435 9.53 62.43 4.28
C VAL A 435 8.82 63.76 4.02
N SER A 436 9.37 64.84 4.59
CA SER A 436 8.92 66.21 4.31
C SER A 436 9.24 66.56 2.86
N GLN A 437 8.41 67.38 2.22
CA GLN A 437 8.76 67.94 0.91
C GLN A 437 9.88 68.97 1.07
N GLU A 438 11.10 68.63 0.64
CA GLU A 438 12.02 69.52 -0.08
C GLU A 438 13.21 68.74 -0.65
N ASP A 439 13.77 69.27 -1.74
CA ASP A 439 14.87 68.78 -2.58
C ASP A 439 14.70 67.46 -3.37
N GLU A 440 15.42 67.42 -4.49
CA GLU A 440 15.16 66.61 -5.69
C GLU A 440 16.33 65.67 -6.02
N LEU A 441 16.06 64.63 -6.82
CA LEU A 441 17.00 63.85 -7.63
C LEU A 441 17.90 62.76 -6.97
N LEU A 442 17.99 61.64 -7.74
CA LEU A 442 19.02 60.59 -7.82
C LEU A 442 18.93 59.33 -6.93
N SER A 443 19.04 58.19 -7.64
CA SER A 443 19.55 56.88 -7.20
C SER A 443 18.68 55.99 -6.30
N SER A 444 17.67 55.37 -6.90
CA SER A 444 17.29 54.00 -6.56
C SER A 444 18.42 53.01 -6.92
N PRO A 445 18.82 52.09 -6.04
CA PRO A 445 19.58 50.90 -6.41
C PRO A 445 18.60 49.79 -6.85
N GLU A 446 18.62 49.41 -8.12
CA GLU A 446 17.98 48.19 -8.59
C GLU A 446 18.77 46.96 -8.08
N LEU A 447 18.06 45.93 -7.61
CA LEU A 447 18.61 44.59 -7.46
C LEU A 447 18.09 43.74 -8.62
N GLU A 448 18.90 43.62 -9.68
CA GLU A 448 18.55 42.85 -10.87
C GLU A 448 18.38 41.36 -10.57
N LEU A 449 17.25 40.79 -10.97
CA LEU A 449 17.04 39.34 -11.07
C LEU A 449 17.08 38.90 -12.54
N PRO A 450 18.01 38.02 -12.95
CA PRO A 450 18.10 37.60 -14.35
C PRO A 450 16.93 36.71 -14.82
N TYR A 451 16.12 37.29 -15.70
CA TYR A 451 15.34 36.65 -16.76
C TYR A 451 14.13 35.73 -16.43
N HIS A 452 12.97 36.38 -16.48
CA HIS A 452 11.66 35.89 -16.95
C HIS A 452 11.59 34.61 -17.81
N LYS A 453 10.47 33.90 -17.63
CA LYS A 453 9.49 33.75 -18.72
C LYS A 453 8.11 34.19 -18.23
N ALA A 454 7.29 34.80 -19.10
CA ALA A 454 6.17 35.63 -18.67
C ALA A 454 4.80 34.92 -18.64
N ILE A 455 4.02 35.22 -17.60
CA ILE A 455 2.55 35.27 -17.61
C ILE A 455 2.17 36.61 -16.97
N GLU A 456 1.28 37.37 -17.61
CA GLU A 456 0.79 38.66 -17.11
C GLU A 456 -0.50 38.50 -16.27
N SER A 457 -0.97 39.58 -15.64
CA SER A 457 -2.27 39.72 -14.94
C SER A 457 -2.41 39.32 -13.46
N HIS A 458 -1.38 39.54 -12.64
CA HIS A 458 -1.64 39.75 -11.20
C HIS A 458 -2.32 41.12 -10.97
N GLN A 459 -3.63 41.11 -10.70
CA GLN A 459 -4.29 42.24 -10.05
C GLN A 459 -4.02 42.21 -8.55
N SER A 460 -3.34 43.24 -8.04
CA SER A 460 -3.10 43.42 -6.60
C SER A 460 -4.40 43.76 -5.88
N TYR A 461 -4.96 42.82 -5.14
CA TYR A 461 -6.17 43.05 -4.35
C TYR A 461 -5.90 43.98 -3.16
N SER A 462 -6.73 45.01 -3.02
CA SER A 462 -6.64 45.97 -1.93
C SER A 462 -7.42 45.48 -0.71
N PHE A 463 -6.85 45.69 0.48
CA PHE A 463 -7.49 45.45 1.80
C PHE A 463 -8.89 46.07 1.92
N SER A 464 -9.17 47.13 1.14
CA SER A 464 -10.50 47.77 1.06
C SER A 464 -11.61 46.92 0.44
N GLN A 465 -11.31 45.82 -0.26
CA GLN A 465 -12.33 44.95 -0.88
C GLN A 465 -12.82 43.83 0.05
N PHE A 466 -12.09 43.51 1.12
CA PHE A 466 -12.46 42.46 2.08
C PHE A 466 -13.79 42.78 2.80
N ASN A 467 -13.96 44.01 3.26
CA ASN A 467 -15.17 44.44 3.96
C ASN A 467 -16.43 44.44 3.06
N ALA A 468 -16.27 44.62 1.74
CA ALA A 468 -17.39 44.69 0.80
C ALA A 468 -18.10 43.34 0.58
N LEU A 469 -17.42 42.21 0.88
CA LEU A 469 -17.99 40.86 0.81
C LEU A 469 -18.70 40.45 2.12
N LYS A 470 -18.42 41.15 3.23
CA LYS A 470 -19.07 40.89 4.52
C LYS A 470 -20.47 41.51 4.60
N ASP A 471 -20.62 42.75 4.13
CA ASP A 471 -21.93 43.43 4.04
C ASP A 471 -22.92 42.77 3.04
N GLN A 472 -22.45 41.79 2.24
CA GLN A 472 -23.27 41.10 1.24
C GLN A 472 -23.82 39.74 1.71
N THR A 473 -23.31 39.17 2.81
CA THR A 473 -23.79 37.87 3.35
C THR A 473 -24.94 38.03 4.36
N ASP A 474 -24.94 39.09 5.17
CA ASP A 474 -26.02 39.40 6.15
C ASP A 474 -27.41 39.65 5.52
N TYR A 475 -27.53 39.73 4.19
CA TYR A 475 -28.79 39.98 3.47
C TYR A 475 -29.48 38.72 2.92
N GLU A 476 -28.78 37.59 2.79
CA GLU A 476 -29.39 36.36 2.24
C GLU A 476 -29.94 35.43 3.34
N ASP A 477 -29.31 35.38 4.52
CA ASP A 477 -29.79 34.60 5.68
C ASP A 477 -31.14 35.09 6.23
N GLN A 478 -31.51 36.36 6.03
CA GLN A 478 -32.85 36.84 6.38
C GLN A 478 -33.95 36.36 5.41
N VAL A 479 -33.60 36.10 4.14
CA VAL A 479 -34.58 35.68 3.11
C VAL A 479 -34.90 34.19 3.22
N PHE A 480 -33.92 33.35 3.59
CA PHE A 480 -34.14 31.91 3.70
C PHE A 480 -35.02 31.52 4.89
N ASN A 481 -34.88 32.24 6.02
CA ASN A 481 -35.64 31.95 7.25
C ASN A 481 -37.15 32.26 7.11
N ASP A 482 -37.52 33.37 6.48
CA ASP A 482 -38.93 33.78 6.27
C ASP A 482 -39.74 32.81 5.38
N ILE A 483 -39.07 32.03 4.53
CA ILE A 483 -39.72 31.04 3.64
C ILE A 483 -40.00 29.72 4.39
N SER A 484 -39.15 29.32 5.34
CA SER A 484 -39.36 28.10 6.15
C SER A 484 -40.59 28.21 7.06
N ALA A 485 -40.86 29.41 7.58
CA ALA A 485 -41.94 29.68 8.53
C ALA A 485 -43.37 29.50 7.97
N GLN A 486 -43.53 29.44 6.64
CA GLN A 486 -44.85 29.40 6.00
C GLN A 486 -45.32 28.01 5.54
N THR A 487 -44.48 26.98 5.60
CA THR A 487 -44.83 25.63 5.07
C THR A 487 -45.18 24.58 6.12
N SER A 488 -45.02 24.87 7.41
CA SER A 488 -45.29 23.92 8.52
C SER A 488 -46.68 24.06 9.18
N ASN A 489 -47.61 24.81 8.57
CA ASN A 489 -48.95 25.07 9.12
C ASN A 489 -50.06 24.52 8.22
N LEU A 490 -50.26 23.20 8.19
CA LEU A 490 -51.54 22.55 7.84
C LEU A 490 -51.51 21.02 8.06
N VAL A 491 -52.33 20.52 9.00
CA VAL A 491 -52.70 19.09 9.21
C VAL A 491 -51.55 18.20 9.74
N LEU A 492 -51.67 17.43 10.83
CA LEU A 492 -52.82 17.02 11.66
C LEU A 492 -52.68 17.47 13.13
N GLU A 493 -53.78 17.90 13.75
CA GLU A 493 -53.94 17.85 15.21
C GLU A 493 -54.40 16.44 15.62
N GLN A 494 -53.83 15.85 16.68
CA GLN A 494 -54.55 15.30 17.85
C GLN A 494 -53.64 14.53 18.83
N GLU A 495 -54.14 14.39 20.07
CA GLU A 495 -53.63 13.54 21.17
C GLU A 495 -52.25 13.88 21.78
N THR A 496 -52.19 15.03 22.46
CA THR A 496 -51.36 15.19 23.66
C THR A 496 -52.10 14.72 24.91
N GLU A 497 -51.48 13.90 25.77
CA GLU A 497 -51.66 13.96 27.23
C GLU A 497 -50.68 13.04 27.99
N ILE A 498 -50.03 13.56 29.06
CA ILE A 498 -49.52 12.84 30.26
C ILE A 498 -48.30 11.91 30.00
N ILE A 499 -47.14 11.96 30.66
CA ILE A 499 -46.71 12.43 32.00
C ILE A 499 -45.41 13.28 31.89
N GLU A 500 -45.33 14.39 32.65
CA GLU A 500 -44.07 14.89 33.22
C GLU A 500 -44.02 14.52 34.72
N GLU A 501 -42.94 13.91 35.21
CA GLU A 501 -42.43 14.07 36.59
C GLU A 501 -41.06 13.37 36.77
N GLU A 502 -40.36 13.70 37.86
CA GLU A 502 -39.05 13.17 38.29
C GLU A 502 -37.88 13.25 37.29
N ASN A 503 -37.34 14.46 37.09
CA ASN A 503 -35.92 14.62 36.71
C ASN A 503 -35.24 15.82 37.38
N GLU A 504 -35.36 15.93 38.71
CA GLU A 504 -34.62 16.93 39.51
C GLU A 504 -34.05 16.31 40.81
N LYS A 505 -32.84 15.75 40.73
CA LYS A 505 -31.95 15.66 41.91
C LYS A 505 -30.47 15.44 41.60
N MET A 506 -29.71 16.52 41.79
CA MET A 506 -28.35 16.60 42.34
C MET A 506 -27.21 15.78 41.71
N SER A 507 -26.26 16.52 41.15
CA SER A 507 -24.85 16.15 40.96
C SER A 507 -24.10 15.95 42.30
N LEU A 508 -22.89 15.38 42.26
CA LEU A 508 -21.63 15.96 42.84
C LEU A 508 -20.40 15.02 42.71
N PHE A 509 -19.33 15.50 42.06
CA PHE A 509 -17.89 15.09 42.15
C PHE A 509 -17.49 13.60 41.87
N VAL A 510 -16.25 13.24 41.55
CA VAL A 510 -14.90 13.91 41.59
C VAL A 510 -14.17 13.73 40.23
N GLU A 511 -13.08 14.48 40.01
CA GLU A 511 -12.04 14.30 38.96
C GLU A 511 -11.41 12.86 38.96
N GLU A 512 -10.60 12.38 38.00
CA GLU A 512 -9.29 12.89 37.49
C GLU A 512 -8.88 12.32 36.10
N GLU A 513 -7.92 13.01 35.45
CA GLU A 513 -6.99 12.59 34.37
C GLU A 513 -7.52 11.98 33.05
N GLU A 514 -7.58 12.81 31.99
CA GLU A 514 -7.44 12.38 30.58
C GLU A 514 -6.05 12.79 30.04
N ASN A 515 -5.38 11.92 29.27
CA ASN A 515 -4.09 12.25 28.63
C ASN A 515 -4.25 13.03 27.32
N GLU A 516 -3.21 13.78 26.93
CA GLU A 516 -3.20 14.63 25.74
C GLU A 516 -3.10 13.85 24.42
N ASP A 517 -4.24 13.60 23.76
CA ASP A 517 -4.29 13.47 22.29
C ASP A 517 -4.73 14.82 21.68
N LEU A 518 -3.77 15.53 21.08
CA LEU A 518 -3.99 16.69 20.21
C LEU A 518 -4.40 16.21 18.81
N ILE A 519 -5.30 16.95 18.17
CA ILE A 519 -5.91 16.57 16.89
C ILE A 519 -5.20 17.36 15.79
N GLY A 520 -4.45 16.68 14.93
CA GLY A 520 -3.67 17.32 13.86
C GLY A 520 -3.54 16.43 12.62
N PHE A 521 -3.48 17.07 11.45
CA PHE A 521 -3.24 16.50 10.11
C PHE A 521 -4.21 15.42 9.56
N ASP A 522 -4.49 14.32 10.27
CA ASP A 522 -5.32 13.22 9.74
C ASP A 522 -6.81 13.59 9.56
N ASP A 523 -7.32 14.56 10.33
CA ASP A 523 -8.69 15.07 10.18
C ASP A 523 -8.86 15.84 8.86
N PHE A 524 -7.82 16.56 8.39
CA PHE A 524 -7.79 17.19 7.05
C PHE A 524 -7.91 16.15 5.94
N MET A 525 -7.19 15.03 6.07
CA MET A 525 -7.16 13.99 5.03
C MET A 525 -8.41 13.11 4.99
N SER A 526 -9.34 13.25 5.95
CA SER A 526 -10.48 12.34 6.14
C SER A 526 -11.86 13.01 6.11
N THR A 527 -11.96 14.32 5.92
CA THR A 527 -13.25 15.01 5.72
C THR A 527 -13.97 14.53 4.45
N ASN A 528 -15.17 13.97 4.62
CA ASN A 528 -15.96 13.42 3.51
C ASN A 528 -16.50 14.52 2.59
N MET A 529 -16.11 14.49 1.32
CA MET A 529 -16.58 15.45 0.30
C MET A 529 -17.99 15.09 -0.22
N GLU A 530 -18.94 16.03 -0.13
CA GLU A 530 -20.33 15.81 -0.55
C GLU A 530 -20.45 15.60 -2.08
N VAL A 531 -21.21 14.57 -2.49
CA VAL A 531 -21.46 14.24 -3.89
C VAL A 531 -22.85 14.76 -4.31
N PRO A 532 -22.96 15.68 -5.29
CA PRO A 532 -24.25 16.14 -5.81
C PRO A 532 -24.95 15.03 -6.60
N GLN A 533 -25.93 14.34 -6.00
CA GLN A 533 -26.74 13.36 -6.72
C GLN A 533 -27.74 14.05 -7.64
N ASN A 534 -27.56 13.87 -8.95
CA ASN A 534 -28.46 14.39 -9.96
C ASN A 534 -29.47 13.30 -10.38
N SER A 535 -30.75 13.50 -10.05
CA SER A 535 -31.81 12.51 -10.23
C SER A 535 -32.34 12.45 -11.66
N SER A 536 -32.60 11.24 -12.17
CA SER A 536 -33.49 11.04 -13.33
C SER A 536 -34.32 9.76 -13.22
N ASP A 537 -35.62 9.91 -12.99
CA ASP A 537 -36.62 8.86 -13.16
C ASP A 537 -36.75 8.45 -14.64
N ASN A 538 -37.02 7.16 -14.92
CA ASN A 538 -38.34 6.77 -15.45
C ASN A 538 -38.61 5.25 -15.63
N SER A 539 -39.90 4.92 -15.59
CA SER A 539 -40.57 3.72 -16.14
C SER A 539 -40.15 2.30 -15.65
N SER A 540 -41.06 1.67 -14.90
CA SER A 540 -41.31 0.21 -14.97
C SER A 540 -42.12 -0.16 -16.23
N PRO A 541 -42.28 -1.46 -16.58
CA PRO A 541 -43.56 -2.09 -16.20
C PRO A 541 -43.57 -3.62 -15.93
N VAL A 542 -44.43 -4.01 -14.96
CA VAL A 542 -45.37 -5.17 -14.98
C VAL A 542 -44.81 -6.62 -15.02
N VAL A 543 -44.70 -7.19 -13.82
CA VAL A 543 -45.36 -8.43 -13.32
C VAL A 543 -46.01 -9.41 -14.33
N ILE A 544 -45.57 -10.68 -14.31
CA ILE A 544 -46.46 -11.86 -14.40
C ILE A 544 -46.09 -12.86 -13.28
N THR A 545 -47.07 -13.60 -12.75
CA THR A 545 -46.94 -14.51 -11.59
C THR A 545 -47.05 -15.99 -11.97
N LYS A 546 -46.30 -16.88 -11.28
CA LYS A 546 -46.87 -17.94 -10.41
C LYS A 546 -45.84 -18.92 -9.82
N ASN A 547 -46.20 -19.43 -8.64
CA ASN A 547 -45.59 -20.48 -7.81
C ASN A 547 -46.73 -21.52 -7.52
N PRO A 548 -46.59 -22.64 -6.76
CA PRO A 548 -45.41 -23.40 -6.30
C PRO A 548 -45.60 -24.95 -6.45
N SER A 549 -44.94 -25.75 -5.58
CA SER A 549 -45.20 -27.17 -5.17
C SER A 549 -44.44 -28.30 -5.92
N SER A 550 -43.99 -29.39 -5.27
CA SER A 550 -43.74 -29.66 -3.83
C SER A 550 -42.89 -30.91 -3.55
N LYS A 551 -42.07 -30.85 -2.49
CA LYS A 551 -41.52 -31.91 -1.58
C LYS A 551 -41.64 -33.41 -1.96
N VAL A 552 -40.55 -34.16 -1.68
CA VAL A 552 -40.54 -35.32 -0.73
C VAL A 552 -39.08 -35.65 -0.30
N LYS A 553 -38.89 -36.26 0.89
CA LYS A 553 -37.60 -36.78 1.43
C LYS A 553 -37.62 -38.31 1.54
N THR A 554 -36.45 -38.96 1.58
CA THR A 554 -36.21 -40.20 2.37
C THR A 554 -34.77 -40.23 2.94
N ASN A 555 -34.53 -41.05 3.98
CA ASN A 555 -33.26 -41.19 4.72
C ASN A 555 -32.74 -42.64 4.68
N SER A 556 -31.42 -42.84 4.82
CA SER A 556 -30.71 -43.87 5.62
C SER A 556 -29.21 -43.58 5.51
N GLU A 557 -28.39 -43.45 6.56
CA GLU A 557 -28.12 -44.26 7.78
C GLU A 557 -27.25 -45.52 7.58
N ASP A 558 -25.93 -45.27 7.45
CA ASP A 558 -24.91 -45.60 8.47
C ASP A 558 -24.26 -47.02 8.56
N LYS A 559 -23.00 -47.03 9.04
CA LYS A 559 -22.15 -48.11 9.59
C LYS A 559 -21.43 -49.09 8.64
N SER A 560 -20.10 -48.95 8.60
CA SER A 560 -19.19 -49.95 9.21
C SER A 560 -17.77 -49.36 9.40
N LEU A 561 -16.93 -50.01 10.23
CA LEU A 561 -15.70 -49.44 10.78
C LEU A 561 -14.65 -50.55 11.02
N LEU A 562 -13.36 -50.20 11.03
CA LEU A 562 -12.18 -51.06 11.26
C LEU A 562 -11.89 -52.06 10.12
N ILE A 563 -10.65 -52.50 9.84
CA ILE A 563 -9.32 -52.31 10.47
C ILE A 563 -8.30 -51.99 9.32
N ILE A 564 -6.97 -51.86 9.44
CA ILE A 564 -5.95 -52.25 10.44
C ILE A 564 -4.87 -51.13 10.53
N LEU A 565 -4.29 -50.85 11.71
CA LEU A 565 -3.01 -50.12 11.81
C LEU A 565 -1.84 -51.07 11.54
N SER A 566 -0.97 -50.80 10.57
CA SER A 566 0.34 -51.47 10.45
C SER A 566 1.42 -50.80 9.59
N ILE A 567 1.11 -49.74 8.82
CA ILE A 567 2.09 -49.04 7.95
C ILE A 567 2.15 -47.55 8.32
N LEU A 568 2.61 -47.25 9.53
CA LEU A 568 2.94 -45.90 10.02
C LEU A 568 4.35 -45.96 10.59
N GLY A 569 5.34 -45.65 9.75
CA GLY A 569 6.76 -45.76 10.10
C GLY A 569 7.74 -45.51 8.95
N LEU A 570 7.35 -45.74 7.68
CA LEU A 570 8.20 -45.50 6.50
C LEU A 570 7.70 -44.41 5.54
N SER A 571 6.52 -43.82 5.76
CA SER A 571 5.91 -42.87 4.81
C SER A 571 6.34 -41.42 4.98
N PHE A 572 7.10 -41.06 6.02
CA PHE A 572 7.30 -39.67 6.42
C PHE A 572 8.40 -38.93 5.65
N LEU A 573 9.39 -39.64 5.10
CA LEU A 573 10.49 -39.04 4.32
C LEU A 573 10.19 -38.91 2.81
N ILE A 574 9.14 -39.56 2.30
CA ILE A 574 8.70 -39.41 0.90
C ILE A 574 7.72 -38.23 0.74
N PHE A 575 7.13 -37.74 1.84
CA PHE A 575 6.03 -36.77 1.77
C PHE A 575 6.47 -35.30 1.55
N ILE A 576 7.73 -34.97 1.83
CA ILE A 576 8.26 -33.61 1.65
C ILE A 576 8.48 -33.28 0.15
N GLY A 577 8.86 -34.25 -0.68
CA GLY A 577 9.01 -34.07 -2.12
C GLY A 577 7.69 -34.13 -2.93
N PHE A 578 6.59 -34.61 -2.35
CA PHE A 578 5.37 -34.96 -3.11
C PHE A 578 4.22 -33.94 -3.01
N ILE A 579 4.39 -32.83 -2.27
CA ILE A 579 3.38 -31.78 -2.15
C ILE A 579 3.48 -30.74 -3.28
N GLY A 580 4.68 -30.46 -3.80
CA GLY A 580 4.89 -29.42 -4.82
C GLY A 580 4.18 -29.68 -6.16
N SER A 581 4.03 -30.94 -6.58
CA SER A 581 3.58 -31.30 -7.93
C SER A 581 2.07 -31.51 -8.10
N ARG A 582 1.24 -31.36 -7.05
CA ARG A 582 -0.22 -31.63 -7.13
C ARG A 582 -1.16 -30.47 -6.80
N LEU A 583 -0.64 -29.25 -6.67
CA LEU A 583 -1.47 -28.04 -6.51
C LEU A 583 -1.72 -27.24 -7.81
N LEU A 584 -1.08 -27.62 -8.93
CA LEU A 584 -1.18 -26.94 -10.23
C LEU A 584 -2.04 -27.68 -11.28
N SER A 585 -3.07 -28.43 -10.86
CA SER A 585 -3.95 -29.14 -11.79
C SER A 585 -5.40 -29.25 -11.34
N LYS A 586 -6.15 -28.18 -11.60
CA LYS A 586 -7.58 -28.28 -11.94
C LYS A 586 -7.92 -27.27 -13.03
N GLU A 587 -8.65 -27.72 -14.04
CA GLU A 587 -8.65 -27.08 -15.36
C GLU A 587 -9.39 -25.74 -15.47
N GLN A 588 -9.01 -25.04 -16.56
CA GLN A 588 -9.90 -24.35 -17.51
C GLN A 588 -10.15 -22.85 -17.31
N GLY A 589 -9.07 -22.07 -17.34
CA GLY A 589 -9.18 -20.61 -17.39
C GLY A 589 -7.96 -19.80 -17.85
N ASN A 590 -6.88 -20.43 -18.33
CA ASN A 590 -5.54 -19.83 -18.45
C ASN A 590 -5.48 -18.56 -19.31
N ARG A 591 -5.80 -17.42 -18.69
CA ARG A 591 -5.15 -16.12 -18.90
C ARG A 591 -3.77 -16.18 -18.25
N LEU A 592 -2.93 -15.19 -18.51
CA LEU A 592 -1.68 -15.04 -17.76
C LEU A 592 -2.02 -14.42 -16.41
N GLU A 593 -2.18 -15.26 -15.39
CA GLU A 593 -2.28 -14.82 -14.00
C GLU A 593 -0.88 -14.69 -13.37
N ILE A 594 0.04 -14.03 -14.11
CA ILE A 594 1.12 -13.27 -13.49
C ILE A 594 0.45 -12.05 -12.84
N SER A 595 -0.19 -12.31 -11.71
CA SER A 595 -0.85 -11.26 -10.94
C SER A 595 0.22 -10.56 -10.11
N ILE A 596 0.88 -9.55 -10.71
CA ILE A 596 1.61 -8.54 -9.94
C ILE A 596 0.55 -7.73 -9.18
N SER A 597 0.10 -8.31 -8.06
CA SER A 597 -1.12 -7.92 -7.35
C SER A 597 -0.96 -7.98 -5.83
N GLU A 598 0.27 -7.84 -5.34
CA GLU A 598 0.50 -7.25 -4.03
C GLU A 598 0.90 -5.78 -4.25
N PRO A 599 -0.05 -4.83 -4.15
CA PRO A 599 0.32 -3.44 -3.90
C PRO A 599 0.93 -3.38 -2.51
N VAL A 600 2.26 -3.27 -2.44
CA VAL A 600 3.00 -3.17 -1.18
C VAL A 600 2.64 -1.87 -0.47
N ILE A 601 1.71 -1.92 0.47
CA ILE A 601 1.80 -1.06 1.66
C ILE A 601 2.02 -1.97 2.87
N GLU A 602 3.06 -2.80 2.75
CA GLU A 602 3.74 -3.36 3.90
C GLU A 602 4.89 -2.41 4.24
N LEU A 603 4.81 -1.79 5.40
CA LEU A 603 5.82 -0.85 5.89
C LEU A 603 7.05 -1.66 6.34
N LEU A 604 8.21 -1.36 5.75
CA LEU A 604 9.48 -1.86 6.31
C LEU A 604 9.68 -1.31 7.73
N PRO A 605 10.24 -2.12 8.65
CA PRO A 605 10.55 -1.67 10.00
C PRO A 605 11.70 -0.65 9.99
N ASP A 606 11.72 0.22 11.00
CA ASP A 606 12.79 1.18 11.23
C ASP A 606 13.93 0.49 12.02
N ASP A 607 15.03 0.17 11.34
CA ASP A 607 16.14 -0.61 11.90
C ASP A 607 17.09 0.27 12.72
N GLN A 608 16.84 0.39 14.03
CA GLN A 608 17.85 0.83 15.01
C GLN A 608 17.92 -0.10 16.24
N GLU A 609 19.10 -0.73 16.36
CA GLU A 609 19.69 -1.37 17.54
C GLU A 609 18.93 -2.50 18.29
N THR A 610 19.45 -3.72 18.09
CA THR A 610 19.13 -4.92 18.87
C THR A 610 19.69 -4.87 20.30
N VAL A 611 18.83 -4.71 21.33
CA VAL A 611 19.11 -5.20 22.70
C VAL A 611 17.81 -5.64 23.41
N ASN A 612 17.90 -6.76 24.13
CA ASN A 612 16.91 -7.32 25.08
C ASN A 612 15.61 -7.94 24.52
N ASP A 613 15.79 -9.20 24.11
CA ASP A 613 14.77 -10.24 24.14
C ASP A 613 14.20 -10.45 25.57
N SER A 614 13.03 -9.87 25.88
CA SER A 614 12.12 -10.42 26.90
C SER A 614 10.68 -9.90 26.80
N LEU A 615 9.73 -10.82 26.59
CA LEU A 615 8.30 -10.68 26.94
C LEU A 615 7.53 -9.48 26.34
N MET A 616 7.31 -9.50 25.02
CA MET A 616 6.20 -8.76 24.38
C MET A 616 5.23 -9.71 23.68
N SER A 617 3.94 -9.52 23.92
CA SER A 617 2.87 -10.43 23.48
C SER A 617 2.41 -10.12 22.04
N THR A 618 2.91 -10.86 21.05
CA THR A 618 2.45 -10.72 19.66
C THR A 618 1.03 -11.25 19.44
N LEU A 619 0.24 -10.55 18.63
CA LEU A 619 -1.14 -10.90 18.26
C LEU A 619 -1.14 -11.98 17.18
N ASP A 620 -0.94 -13.23 17.57
CA ASP A 620 -0.94 -14.36 16.62
C ASP A 620 -2.37 -14.69 16.10
N LYS A 621 -2.45 -15.50 15.05
CA LYS A 621 -3.75 -15.91 14.46
C LYS A 621 -4.61 -16.76 15.41
N THR A 622 -4.01 -17.41 16.42
CA THR A 622 -4.70 -18.17 17.47
C THR A 622 -5.36 -17.24 18.48
N MET A 623 -4.63 -16.26 19.01
CA MET A 623 -5.14 -15.21 19.90
C MET A 623 -6.23 -14.38 19.20
N ALA A 624 -6.04 -14.04 17.93
CA ALA A 624 -7.05 -13.37 17.11
C ALA A 624 -8.33 -14.21 16.96
N LEU A 625 -8.21 -15.52 16.72
CA LEU A 625 -9.35 -16.42 16.68
C LEU A 625 -10.06 -16.49 18.04
N GLU A 626 -9.33 -16.45 19.16
CA GLU A 626 -9.94 -16.39 20.48
C GLU A 626 -10.72 -15.08 20.70
N ILE A 627 -10.10 -13.91 20.45
CA ILE A 627 -10.72 -12.59 20.60
C ILE A 627 -12.03 -12.49 19.81
N ILE A 628 -12.04 -12.92 18.54
CA ILE A 628 -13.25 -12.89 17.70
C ILE A 628 -14.31 -13.88 18.21
N ASN A 629 -13.94 -15.06 18.71
CA ASN A 629 -14.92 -15.99 19.29
C ASN A 629 -15.49 -15.49 20.63
N GLN A 630 -14.68 -14.87 21.49
CA GLN A 630 -15.14 -14.22 22.72
C GLN A 630 -16.14 -13.10 22.39
N TRP A 631 -15.83 -12.26 21.39
CA TRP A 631 -16.72 -11.22 20.90
C TRP A 631 -18.04 -11.77 20.36
N LEU A 632 -18.02 -12.72 19.42
CA LEU A 632 -19.24 -13.25 18.82
C LEU A 632 -20.14 -13.96 19.85
N ASN A 633 -19.55 -14.56 20.88
CA ASN A 633 -20.28 -15.10 22.02
C ASN A 633 -20.93 -13.99 22.89
N ALA A 634 -20.19 -12.91 23.22
CA ALA A 634 -20.72 -11.76 23.95
C ALA A 634 -21.86 -11.05 23.18
N LYS A 635 -21.74 -10.91 21.85
CA LYS A 635 -22.82 -10.48 20.94
C LYS A 635 -24.06 -11.37 21.07
N GLY A 636 -23.85 -12.69 21.13
CA GLY A 636 -24.90 -13.70 21.32
C GLY A 636 -25.64 -13.56 22.65
N GLU A 637 -24.91 -13.44 23.76
CA GLU A 637 -25.49 -13.28 25.11
C GLU A 637 -26.21 -11.92 25.29
N ALA A 638 -25.63 -10.83 24.78
CA ALA A 638 -26.20 -9.49 24.88
C ALA A 638 -27.46 -9.29 24.03
N THR A 639 -27.59 -9.99 22.91
CA THR A 639 -28.78 -9.93 22.03
C THR A 639 -29.72 -11.14 22.17
N GLY A 640 -29.32 -12.12 22.98
CA GLY A 640 -30.09 -13.32 23.34
C GLY A 640 -31.21 -13.03 24.35
N PRO A 641 -31.97 -14.07 24.76
CA PRO A 641 -33.17 -13.90 25.60
C PRO A 641 -32.88 -13.38 27.02
N ASN A 642 -31.62 -13.39 27.45
CA ASN A 642 -31.17 -12.90 28.75
C ASN A 642 -30.72 -11.42 28.74
N TYR A 643 -30.46 -10.85 27.55
CA TYR A 643 -29.96 -9.48 27.36
C TYR A 643 -28.70 -9.16 28.19
N ASN A 644 -27.75 -10.10 28.26
CA ASN A 644 -26.59 -10.01 29.14
C ASN A 644 -25.49 -9.11 28.54
N ILE A 645 -25.59 -7.79 28.79
CA ILE A 645 -24.62 -6.80 28.33
C ILE A 645 -23.26 -6.85 29.05
N ASN A 646 -23.13 -7.56 30.17
CA ASN A 646 -21.91 -7.52 31.00
C ASN A 646 -20.68 -8.12 30.31
N GLU A 647 -20.89 -9.03 29.36
CA GLU A 647 -19.82 -9.64 28.57
C GLU A 647 -19.31 -8.69 27.47
N LEU A 648 -20.08 -7.68 27.05
CA LEU A 648 -19.64 -6.67 26.09
C LEU A 648 -18.48 -5.84 26.65
N ASN A 649 -18.58 -5.43 27.92
CA ASN A 649 -17.58 -4.62 28.62
C ASN A 649 -16.20 -5.29 28.72
N LYS A 650 -16.13 -6.62 28.49
CA LYS A 650 -14.89 -7.40 28.58
C LYS A 650 -14.16 -7.54 27.24
N ILE A 651 -14.76 -7.09 26.14
CA ILE A 651 -14.25 -7.38 24.78
C ILE A 651 -14.49 -6.24 23.77
N LEU A 652 -15.37 -5.28 24.07
CA LEU A 652 -15.58 -4.08 23.28
C LEU A 652 -15.09 -2.82 23.99
N LYS A 653 -14.67 -1.84 23.19
CA LYS A 653 -14.48 -0.43 23.57
C LYS A 653 -15.40 0.47 22.75
N GLU A 654 -15.39 1.76 23.06
CA GLU A 654 -16.21 2.73 22.32
C GLU A 654 -15.60 3.04 20.94
N PRO A 655 -16.43 3.28 19.89
CA PRO A 655 -17.90 3.47 19.94
C PRO A 655 -18.75 2.19 19.84
N GLN A 656 -18.14 1.00 19.65
CA GLN A 656 -18.89 -0.25 19.48
C GLN A 656 -19.63 -0.66 20.76
N LEU A 657 -19.07 -0.41 21.94
CA LEU A 657 -19.67 -0.79 23.22
C LEU A 657 -21.06 -0.15 23.42
N SER A 658 -21.16 1.18 23.33
CA SER A 658 -22.44 1.90 23.42
C SER A 658 -23.39 1.56 22.26
N PHE A 659 -22.87 1.26 21.06
CA PHE A 659 -23.69 0.76 19.96
C PHE A 659 -24.39 -0.57 20.34
N TRP A 660 -23.66 -1.57 20.83
CA TRP A 660 -24.22 -2.88 21.14
C TRP A 660 -25.08 -2.89 22.42
N ILE A 661 -24.76 -2.06 23.42
CA ILE A 661 -25.65 -1.82 24.57
C ILE A 661 -26.99 -1.23 24.10
N ARG A 662 -26.98 -0.28 23.15
CA ARG A 662 -28.19 0.30 22.57
C ARG A 662 -29.00 -0.74 21.78
N VAL A 663 -28.35 -1.61 21.00
CA VAL A 663 -29.02 -2.71 20.27
C VAL A 663 -29.66 -3.72 21.24
N SER A 664 -28.98 -4.09 22.32
CA SER A 664 -29.54 -4.97 23.36
C SER A 664 -30.79 -4.36 24.03
N ARG A 665 -30.73 -3.07 24.38
CA ARG A 665 -31.84 -2.33 24.98
C ARG A 665 -33.05 -2.22 24.05
N ASP A 666 -32.83 -1.94 22.77
CA ASP A 666 -33.88 -1.90 21.74
C ASP A 666 -34.58 -3.25 21.55
N LEU A 667 -33.81 -4.34 21.48
CA LEU A 667 -34.32 -5.71 21.40
C LEU A 667 -35.18 -6.05 22.64
N ARG A 668 -34.70 -5.72 23.84
CA ARG A 668 -35.44 -5.92 25.10
C ARG A 668 -36.76 -5.15 25.13
N ASN A 669 -36.75 -3.88 24.73
CA ASN A 669 -37.95 -3.04 24.65
C ASN A 669 -38.98 -3.59 23.66
N LYS A 670 -38.54 -4.27 22.59
CA LYS A 670 -39.38 -4.92 21.58
C LYS A 670 -39.77 -6.36 21.93
N ASN A 671 -39.44 -6.84 23.13
CA ASN A 671 -39.57 -8.24 23.57
C ASN A 671 -39.08 -9.25 22.52
N ALA A 672 -37.91 -8.94 21.95
CA ALA A 672 -37.30 -9.65 20.84
C ALA A 672 -35.87 -10.04 21.18
N TYR A 673 -35.38 -11.13 20.60
CA TYR A 673 -34.01 -11.60 20.79
C TYR A 673 -33.49 -12.28 19.53
N LYS A 674 -32.17 -12.43 19.42
CA LYS A 674 -31.52 -13.19 18.36
C LYS A 674 -30.88 -14.46 18.91
N ARG A 675 -30.64 -15.42 18.03
CA ARG A 675 -29.73 -16.55 18.25
C ARG A 675 -28.80 -16.65 17.04
N TYR A 676 -27.54 -16.95 17.31
CA TYR A 676 -26.50 -16.99 16.29
C TYR A 676 -25.86 -18.38 16.21
N GLU A 677 -25.51 -18.77 14.99
CA GLU A 677 -24.54 -19.82 14.70
C GLU A 677 -23.42 -19.19 13.86
N HIS A 678 -22.17 -19.36 14.29
CA HIS A 678 -21.00 -18.75 13.68
C HIS A 678 -19.98 -19.78 13.20
N LYS A 679 -19.31 -19.49 12.09
CA LYS A 679 -18.05 -20.15 11.69
C LYS A 679 -17.04 -19.09 11.28
N VAL A 680 -15.94 -19.02 12.02
CA VAL A 680 -14.87 -18.01 11.85
C VAL A 680 -13.65 -18.62 11.16
N ILE A 681 -13.03 -17.88 10.25
CA ILE A 681 -11.71 -18.15 9.68
C ILE A 681 -10.92 -16.83 9.69
N ILE A 682 -9.83 -16.77 10.45
CA ILE A 682 -8.93 -15.60 10.46
C ILE A 682 -8.08 -15.63 9.19
N GLN A 683 -8.02 -14.50 8.47
CA GLN A 683 -7.14 -14.33 7.30
C GLN A 683 -5.82 -13.69 7.74
N SER A 684 -5.90 -12.51 8.35
CA SER A 684 -4.78 -11.81 8.97
C SER A 684 -5.10 -11.38 10.40
N ALA A 685 -4.04 -11.26 11.19
CA ALA A 685 -4.02 -10.62 12.50
C ALA A 685 -2.66 -9.91 12.57
N GLN A 686 -2.69 -8.59 12.78
CA GLN A 686 -1.51 -7.72 12.76
C GLN A 686 -1.63 -6.71 13.91
N ILE A 687 -0.53 -6.43 14.59
CA ILE A 687 -0.39 -5.25 15.46
C ILE A 687 -0.07 -4.05 14.55
N ASN A 688 -0.55 -2.86 14.88
CA ASN A 688 -0.15 -1.64 14.18
C ASN A 688 1.36 -1.38 14.47
N PRO A 689 2.25 -1.35 13.46
CA PRO A 689 3.68 -1.15 13.71
C PRO A 689 4.00 0.25 14.29
N GLN A 690 3.10 1.23 14.12
CA GLN A 690 3.25 2.58 14.67
C GLN A 690 2.64 2.75 16.06
N ASP A 691 1.78 1.81 16.51
CA ASP A 691 1.22 1.79 17.86
C ASP A 691 0.98 0.34 18.30
N LEU A 692 1.86 -0.16 19.18
CA LEU A 692 1.79 -1.52 19.71
C LEU A 692 0.55 -1.78 20.60
N THR A 693 -0.21 -0.73 20.94
CA THR A 693 -1.52 -0.84 21.58
C THR A 693 -2.67 -0.95 20.57
N GLN A 694 -2.44 -0.86 19.27
CA GLN A 694 -3.47 -1.04 18.24
C GLN A 694 -3.23 -2.28 17.38
N GLY A 695 -4.28 -2.78 16.74
CA GLY A 695 -4.17 -3.95 15.87
C GLY A 695 -5.39 -4.14 14.97
N ILE A 696 -5.25 -5.00 13.96
CA ILE A 696 -6.30 -5.31 12.99
C ILE A 696 -6.43 -6.83 12.86
N ILE A 697 -7.67 -7.32 12.92
CA ILE A 697 -8.03 -8.70 12.57
C ILE A 697 -8.96 -8.68 11.36
N ILE A 698 -8.58 -9.38 10.29
CA ILE A 698 -9.46 -9.63 9.14
C ILE A 698 -9.97 -11.07 9.23
N ALA A 699 -11.29 -11.23 9.37
CA ALA A 699 -11.95 -12.51 9.56
C ALA A 699 -13.07 -12.75 8.54
N LYS A 700 -13.06 -13.94 7.93
CA LYS A 700 -14.19 -14.46 7.16
C LYS A 700 -15.13 -15.22 8.09
N ILE A 701 -16.35 -14.70 8.25
CA ILE A 701 -17.35 -15.19 9.20
C ILE A 701 -18.61 -15.61 8.44
N THR A 702 -18.99 -16.88 8.51
CA THR A 702 -20.37 -17.28 8.19
C THR A 702 -21.22 -17.01 9.42
N GLU A 703 -22.16 -16.05 9.35
CA GLU A 703 -23.12 -15.73 10.42
C GLU A 703 -24.52 -16.15 10.01
N LYS A 704 -25.13 -17.03 10.80
CA LYS A 704 -26.54 -17.42 10.68
C LYS A 704 -27.30 -16.90 11.87
N SER A 705 -28.30 -16.05 11.62
CA SER A 705 -29.06 -15.31 12.62
C SER A 705 -30.54 -15.71 12.60
N GLN A 706 -31.06 -16.14 13.75
CA GLN A 706 -32.48 -16.42 13.97
C GLN A 706 -33.09 -15.33 14.84
N TYR A 707 -34.05 -14.57 14.33
CA TYR A 707 -34.74 -13.50 15.06
C TYR A 707 -36.07 -13.99 15.65
N TYR A 708 -36.26 -13.74 16.94
CA TYR A 708 -37.46 -14.09 17.69
C TYR A 708 -38.13 -12.84 18.25
N ARG A 709 -39.47 -12.82 18.33
CA ARG A 709 -40.25 -11.80 19.06
C ARG A 709 -41.42 -12.44 19.79
N ASN A 710 -41.66 -12.05 21.03
CA ASN A 710 -42.66 -12.68 21.92
C ASN A 710 -42.51 -14.21 22.05
N GLY A 711 -41.30 -14.74 21.81
CA GLY A 711 -41.01 -16.18 21.79
C GLY A 711 -41.18 -16.88 20.43
N GLU A 712 -41.83 -16.26 19.45
CA GLU A 712 -42.02 -16.83 18.10
C GLU A 712 -40.84 -16.47 17.18
N LEU A 713 -40.39 -17.42 16.36
CA LEU A 713 -39.39 -17.20 15.31
C LEU A 713 -40.00 -16.41 14.16
N ILE A 714 -39.30 -15.37 13.68
CA ILE A 714 -39.68 -14.58 12.49
C ILE A 714 -38.69 -14.88 11.36
N PRO A 715 -39.06 -15.74 10.38
CA PRO A 715 -38.15 -16.11 9.29
C PRO A 715 -37.74 -14.92 8.40
N SER A 716 -38.60 -13.92 8.22
CA SER A 716 -38.33 -12.73 7.41
C SER A 716 -37.35 -11.73 8.04
N LEU A 717 -36.95 -11.94 9.30
CA LEU A 717 -35.90 -11.19 10.00
C LEU A 717 -34.71 -12.08 10.37
N SER A 718 -34.67 -13.31 9.84
CA SER A 718 -33.61 -14.29 10.03
C SER A 718 -32.79 -14.40 8.73
N TYR A 719 -31.46 -14.51 8.84
CA TYR A 719 -30.53 -14.49 7.70
C TYR A 719 -29.41 -15.53 7.86
N GLN A 720 -28.68 -15.78 6.77
CA GLN A 720 -27.45 -16.58 6.79
C GLN A 720 -26.51 -16.02 5.72
N ASP A 721 -25.51 -15.27 6.17
CA ASP A 721 -24.63 -14.48 5.31
C ASP A 721 -23.19 -14.95 5.50
N ASN A 722 -22.39 -14.89 4.42
CA ASN A 722 -20.93 -14.91 4.57
C ASN A 722 -20.46 -13.47 4.60
N LEU A 723 -19.67 -13.13 5.61
CA LEU A 723 -19.15 -11.79 5.85
C LEU A 723 -17.63 -11.83 5.78
N LEU A 724 -17.04 -10.83 5.13
CA LEU A 724 -15.67 -10.41 5.38
C LEU A 724 -15.74 -9.26 6.40
N VAL A 725 -15.08 -9.40 7.54
CA VAL A 725 -15.13 -8.41 8.63
C VAL A 725 -13.72 -8.00 9.04
N THR A 726 -13.46 -6.70 9.02
CA THR A 726 -12.24 -6.08 9.55
C THR A 726 -12.57 -5.52 10.92
N TYR A 727 -11.82 -5.96 11.94
CA TYR A 727 -11.94 -5.48 13.32
C TYR A 727 -10.72 -4.65 13.69
N GLU A 728 -10.95 -3.45 14.20
CA GLU A 728 -9.93 -2.59 14.80
C GLU A 728 -9.86 -2.87 16.30
N LEU A 729 -8.65 -3.13 16.80
CA LEU A 729 -8.36 -3.45 18.18
C LEU A 729 -7.65 -2.30 18.89
N VAL A 730 -7.85 -2.23 20.20
CA VAL A 730 -7.03 -1.46 21.14
C VAL A 730 -6.63 -2.35 22.33
N LYS A 731 -5.43 -2.17 22.87
CA LYS A 731 -4.84 -2.91 23.98
C LYS A 731 -4.81 -2.02 25.22
N GLU A 732 -5.36 -2.49 26.33
CA GLU A 732 -5.23 -1.83 27.62
C GLU A 732 -4.55 -2.79 28.59
N GLY A 733 -3.33 -2.45 29.02
CA GLY A 733 -2.44 -3.37 29.72
C GLY A 733 -2.12 -4.59 28.86
N ASP A 734 -2.42 -5.78 29.39
CA ASP A 734 -2.19 -7.06 28.71
C ASP A 734 -3.38 -7.55 27.85
N GLN A 735 -4.50 -6.83 27.82
CA GLN A 735 -5.73 -7.30 27.18
C GLN A 735 -6.11 -6.50 25.92
N TRP A 736 -6.49 -7.21 24.86
CA TRP A 736 -7.06 -6.66 23.62
C TRP A 736 -8.59 -6.51 23.69
N PHE A 737 -9.09 -5.41 23.13
CA PHE A 737 -10.51 -5.06 23.00
C PHE A 737 -10.81 -4.61 21.57
N ILE A 738 -12.01 -4.88 21.07
CA ILE A 738 -12.47 -4.40 19.75
C ILE A 738 -13.02 -2.97 19.88
N LYS A 739 -12.35 -2.02 19.25
CA LYS A 739 -12.74 -0.60 19.16
C LYS A 739 -13.79 -0.39 18.05
N ASN A 740 -13.59 -1.03 16.90
CA ASN A 740 -14.47 -0.92 15.73
C ASN A 740 -14.60 -2.23 14.94
N GLY A 741 -15.58 -2.31 14.03
CA GLY A 741 -15.75 -3.46 13.16
C GLY A 741 -16.57 -3.13 11.91
N THR A 742 -15.97 -3.27 10.73
CA THR A 742 -16.60 -3.03 9.43
C THR A 742 -16.83 -4.35 8.69
N SER A 743 -18.04 -4.57 8.16
CA SER A 743 -18.44 -5.86 7.57
C SER A 743 -19.00 -5.73 6.16
N LYS A 744 -18.46 -6.52 5.22
CA LYS A 744 -18.90 -6.62 3.82
C LYS A 744 -19.48 -8.02 3.56
N VAL A 745 -20.70 -8.09 3.03
CA VAL A 745 -21.29 -9.36 2.58
C VAL A 745 -20.51 -9.86 1.36
N ILE A 746 -20.18 -11.15 1.34
CA ILE A 746 -19.50 -11.84 0.26
C ILE A 746 -20.33 -13.05 -0.17
N ASN A 747 -20.43 -13.27 -1.48
CA ASN A 747 -21.17 -14.40 -2.07
C ASN A 747 -20.30 -15.66 -2.18
#